data_AF-A0A7N1A647-F1
#
_entry.id   AF-A0A7N1A647-F1
#
_cell.length_a   1.000
_cell.length_b   1.000
_cell.length_c   1.000
_cell.angle_alpha   90.00
_cell.angle_beta   90.00
_cell.angle_gamma   90.00
#
_symmetry.space_group_name_H-M   'P 1'
#
loop_
_entity.id
_entity.type
_entity.pdbx_description
1 polymer ?
#
loop_
_entity_poly.entity_id
_entity_poly.type
_entity_poly.pdbx_seq_one_letter_code
_entity_poly.pdbx_strand_id
1 'polypeptide(L)'
;MVLTTIDSAVNLATTSPSGPVHINCPFREPLDNSPSVWNYSSLEGLDFWISTAEPFTKYIKVHYPRVSSDAHDQLSEVIKVLQGAKQGLILIGALHSEDEMWAALLLAKHLEWPVVADVLSGLRLRKRLSPLPETESKVFFLDYLDHILLSDLVRCWAQADVILQIGSRMTSKRISQLLEGCYPMSYIMVDSHPFRHDPSHIVTHRVQSTITEFAGCMLKAHFPSLNSKWIGTLHLLNTMVEREISFQICADSSLREPYIAYAVSKAISRENALFIGNSMAIRDADMYGRSGVESGCCINTMLGLGLPCQGIMIAGNRGASGIDGLLSTAIGFAAGCQKRVICLLGDVSFLHDTNGLAILNERIHRKPLTIVVINNHGGAIFRLLPISNTVERQIVDQFFYTSHNVSVSNLCLAHGVKYLKVTTKPEFQGAISTSKAENSDIVIEVESWIEDNAIFHSGIRNSANETADNVLTALSKACPPDSVHHALSSFKIHKMEFFHFRVSLNEPPTSDTMITDLTTYYREGFIATIYLDDGSVGHGEIAPLDVHKENLVDVDGQLCFLMHALKGVEISYVLALMKGSFSTWIWNNLGLPPHSIFPSVRCGLEMAILNALAARRGSSLFKLLYPHSETSEGPSEASPSIRVCGLIDSNGTPAQMAHVAGLLVEDGFSAIKLKVARRSDPLEDAEVIKEVRKKVGRKIAIRADANRKWSYEEAVQFAHSVKNYNIQYLEEPVQHDADILRFCEETGIAVALDETLSSIQGNPIDYLSKFNHPGIAAVVIKPSVVGGFENASLIAQWAQWQGKIAVISSAFESSVGLAAFVQFSSYINSQDVDILRVKNKETNSSVAHGLGTYKWLKEDITSQTLNINRKPDTGIVEAYVADADELLKTLQINKSVILRSFNEMPVHTYQLNLDSAYLSCSVKVQEIGPAASNNVLIFLHGFLGTSDDWIDIMKVISGSARCISLDIPGHGRTKIRNHGTEEWQECSLSMEVITDFLHKLICHVTPHKVTLVGYSMGARIGLYMAVKFASKVEGAIVISGSPGLKDEASKKIRRKIDDSRTRSLIGNGLQLFLDNWYAGELWDSLRDHPRFKSIVTSRSQHDDISSLAKSLSGLSIGRQQSLWGDLMSCTIPILIIVGEKDTKFRRIAREMLLELGSSTKSEDNEMNDIHQMVEVPGSGHAVHLENPLAVIKEIRQFLAKIKL
;
A
#
# COMPACT_ATOMS: atom_id res chain seq x y z
N MET A 1 29.73 52.81 -23.34
CA MET A 1 30.65 51.83 -22.71
C MET A 1 30.01 51.16 -21.51
N VAL A 2 29.59 51.87 -20.46
CA VAL A 2 28.98 51.27 -19.26
C VAL A 2 27.76 50.38 -19.60
N LEU A 3 26.76 50.93 -20.31
CA LEU A 3 25.54 50.19 -20.67
C LEU A 3 25.84 48.89 -21.45
N THR A 4 26.66 49.00 -22.50
CA THR A 4 27.08 47.86 -23.33
C THR A 4 27.90 46.83 -22.55
N THR A 5 28.73 47.26 -21.59
CA THR A 5 29.51 46.35 -20.73
C THR A 5 28.62 45.59 -19.76
N ILE A 6 27.64 46.26 -19.16
CA ILE A 6 26.65 45.63 -18.28
C ILE A 6 25.83 44.62 -19.08
N ASP A 7 25.29 45.00 -20.24
CA ASP A 7 24.53 44.08 -21.10
C ASP A 7 25.35 42.87 -21.53
N SER A 8 26.64 43.07 -21.87
CA SER A 8 27.56 41.98 -22.19
C SER A 8 27.81 41.07 -21.00
N ALA A 9 27.99 41.62 -19.81
CA ALA A 9 28.19 40.86 -18.59
C ALA A 9 26.94 40.03 -18.24
N VAL A 10 25.75 40.63 -18.35
CA VAL A 10 24.46 39.93 -18.15
C VAL A 10 24.28 38.83 -19.19
N ASN A 11 24.60 39.09 -20.46
CA ASN A 11 24.51 38.08 -21.51
C ASN A 11 25.47 36.90 -21.24
N LEU A 12 26.71 37.17 -20.85
CA LEU A 12 27.68 36.12 -20.49
C LEU A 12 27.24 35.32 -19.26
N ALA A 13 26.65 35.98 -18.25
CA ALA A 13 26.18 35.30 -17.04
C ALA A 13 24.97 34.38 -17.28
N THR A 14 24.12 34.72 -18.26
CA THR A 14 22.81 34.07 -18.49
C THR A 14 22.76 33.17 -19.72
N THR A 15 23.78 33.18 -20.59
CA THR A 15 23.88 32.31 -21.77
C THR A 15 24.82 31.14 -21.52
N SER A 16 24.53 29.97 -22.11
CA SER A 16 25.35 28.77 -21.94
C SER A 16 26.76 28.96 -22.53
N PRO A 17 27.85 28.70 -21.76
CA PRO A 17 27.85 28.23 -20.37
C PRO A 17 27.57 29.38 -19.38
N SER A 18 26.50 29.27 -18.61
CA SER A 18 26.15 30.28 -17.60
C SER A 18 27.12 30.23 -16.42
N GLY A 19 27.36 31.39 -15.79
CA GLY A 19 28.34 31.47 -14.71
C GLY A 19 28.57 32.87 -14.16
N PRO A 20 29.42 32.99 -13.12
CA PRO A 20 29.72 34.29 -12.52
C PRO A 20 30.50 35.20 -13.47
N VAL A 21 30.20 36.50 -13.41
CA VAL A 21 30.93 37.56 -14.11
C VAL A 21 31.45 38.58 -13.10
N HIS A 22 32.66 39.09 -13.31
CA HIS A 22 33.27 40.08 -12.43
C HIS A 22 33.32 41.45 -13.12
N ILE A 23 32.59 42.43 -12.56
CA ILE A 23 32.62 43.83 -13.01
C ILE A 23 33.34 44.65 -11.93
N ASN A 24 34.55 45.12 -12.24
CA ASN A 24 35.30 46.00 -11.36
C ASN A 24 34.93 47.46 -11.62
N CYS A 25 34.33 48.14 -10.65
CA CYS A 25 33.87 49.53 -10.76
C CYS A 25 34.71 50.44 -9.85
N PRO A 26 35.82 51.04 -10.34
CA PRO A 26 36.62 51.94 -9.53
C PRO A 26 35.93 53.31 -9.37
N PHE A 27 35.63 53.69 -8.13
CA PHE A 27 35.10 55.02 -7.79
C PHE A 27 36.17 55.87 -7.11
N ARG A 28 36.29 57.14 -7.50
CA ARG A 28 37.18 58.09 -6.83
C ARG A 28 36.43 58.77 -5.69
N GLU A 29 37.15 59.08 -4.61
CA GLU A 29 36.61 59.89 -3.52
C GLU A 29 36.18 61.29 -4.01
N PRO A 30 35.13 61.89 -3.42
CA PRO A 30 34.36 61.39 -2.28
C PRO A 30 33.28 60.37 -2.67
N LEU A 31 33.09 59.34 -1.83
CA LEU A 31 32.07 58.28 -2.02
C LEU A 31 30.79 58.53 -1.21
N ASP A 32 30.74 59.65 -0.48
CA ASP A 32 29.61 59.99 0.36
C ASP A 32 28.47 60.63 -0.45
N ASN A 33 27.27 60.67 0.12
CA ASN A 33 26.09 61.23 -0.53
C ASN A 33 26.07 62.79 -0.48
N SER A 34 27.26 63.41 -0.58
CA SER A 34 27.40 64.86 -0.65
C SER A 34 26.65 65.37 -1.89
N PRO A 35 25.67 66.27 -1.75
CA PRO A 35 24.86 66.74 -2.88
C PRO A 35 25.72 67.54 -3.86
N SER A 36 26.26 66.87 -4.88
CA SER A 36 26.89 67.48 -6.04
C SER A 36 25.90 67.58 -7.20
N VAL A 37 25.90 68.69 -7.94
CA VAL A 37 25.10 68.82 -9.16
C VAL A 37 25.66 67.83 -10.19
N TRP A 38 24.92 66.74 -10.42
CA TRP A 38 25.31 65.73 -11.41
C TRP A 38 25.29 66.35 -12.80
N ASN A 39 26.40 66.23 -13.53
CA ASN A 39 26.44 66.70 -14.90
C ASN A 39 25.70 65.72 -15.82
N TYR A 40 24.44 66.04 -16.13
CA TYR A 40 23.59 65.27 -17.03
C TYR A 40 24.09 65.22 -18.48
N SER A 41 25.13 65.99 -18.85
CA SER A 41 25.74 65.91 -20.19
C SER A 41 26.22 64.51 -20.55
N SER A 42 26.54 63.68 -19.55
CA SER A 42 26.97 62.28 -19.75
C SER A 42 25.83 61.34 -20.16
N LEU A 43 24.57 61.79 -20.08
CA LEU A 43 23.37 61.04 -20.43
C LEU A 43 22.68 61.57 -21.70
N GLU A 44 23.20 62.64 -22.30
CA GLU A 44 22.64 63.22 -23.54
C GLU A 44 22.55 62.17 -24.65
N GLY A 45 21.37 62.08 -25.28
CA GLY A 45 21.10 61.12 -26.36
C GLY A 45 20.64 59.73 -25.89
N LEU A 46 20.56 59.48 -24.58
CA LEU A 46 20.04 58.24 -24.00
C LEU A 46 18.56 58.32 -23.60
N ASP A 47 17.89 59.46 -23.80
CA ASP A 47 16.50 59.71 -23.36
C ASP A 47 15.53 58.62 -23.82
N PHE A 48 15.68 58.18 -25.08
CA PHE A 48 14.87 57.09 -25.63
C PHE A 48 15.11 55.77 -24.90
N TRP A 49 16.38 55.38 -24.67
CA TRP A 49 16.70 54.14 -23.96
C TRP A 49 16.20 54.18 -22.51
N ILE A 50 16.40 55.30 -21.80
CA ILE A 50 15.93 55.52 -20.42
C ILE A 50 14.40 55.38 -20.32
N SER A 51 13.66 55.72 -21.39
CA SER A 51 12.20 55.53 -21.45
C SER A 51 11.75 54.08 -21.66
N THR A 52 12.68 53.15 -21.89
CA THR A 52 12.39 51.71 -22.13
C THR A 52 12.91 50.82 -21.01
N ALA A 53 12.33 49.61 -20.88
CA ALA A 53 12.82 48.55 -20.00
C ALA A 53 13.80 47.58 -20.69
N GLU A 54 14.23 47.91 -21.91
CA GLU A 54 15.01 47.02 -22.78
C GLU A 54 16.53 47.23 -22.58
N PRO A 55 17.36 46.19 -22.76
CA PRO A 55 18.81 46.36 -22.72
C PRO A 55 19.28 47.27 -23.87
N PHE A 56 20.34 48.03 -23.61
CA PHE A 56 20.92 48.94 -24.62
C PHE A 56 21.50 48.13 -25.80
N THR A 57 22.09 46.97 -25.52
CA THR A 57 22.59 46.01 -26.49
C THR A 57 21.70 44.77 -26.52
N LYS A 58 21.05 44.51 -27.66
CA LYS A 58 20.27 43.29 -27.87
C LYS A 58 21.14 42.22 -28.52
N TYR A 59 21.36 41.12 -27.81
CA TYR A 59 22.03 39.93 -28.35
C TYR A 59 21.04 39.08 -29.14
N ILE A 60 20.97 39.30 -30.45
CA ILE A 60 20.08 38.57 -31.34
C ILE A 60 20.72 37.22 -31.69
N LYS A 61 20.15 36.12 -31.18
CA LYS A 61 20.53 34.77 -31.62
C LYS A 61 19.92 34.51 -33.00
N VAL A 62 20.75 34.55 -34.04
CA VAL A 62 20.35 34.12 -35.40
C VAL A 62 20.10 32.62 -35.34
N HIS A 63 18.84 32.24 -35.12
CA HIS A 63 18.41 30.87 -35.38
C HIS A 63 18.37 30.75 -36.89
N TYR A 64 19.28 29.96 -37.47
CA TYR A 64 19.18 29.63 -38.90
C TYR A 64 17.74 29.19 -39.18
N PRO A 65 17.06 29.75 -40.19
CA PRO A 65 15.74 29.28 -40.57
C PRO A 65 15.87 27.78 -40.83
N ARG A 66 15.03 26.97 -40.17
CA ARG A 66 14.86 25.54 -40.47
C ARG A 66 14.35 25.39 -41.91
N VAL A 67 15.25 25.50 -42.89
CA VAL A 67 15.03 25.17 -44.30
C VAL A 67 16.34 24.67 -44.89
N SER A 68 16.68 23.42 -44.57
CA SER A 68 17.26 22.43 -45.48
C SER A 68 17.44 21.11 -44.70
N SER A 69 17.43 20.00 -45.42
CA SER A 69 17.46 18.60 -44.97
C SER A 69 18.50 18.20 -43.92
N ASP A 70 19.53 18.99 -43.66
CA ASP A 70 20.75 18.52 -42.99
C ASP A 70 20.69 18.49 -41.45
N ALA A 71 19.85 19.31 -40.81
CA ALA A 71 19.63 19.20 -39.35
C ALA A 71 18.79 17.96 -38.98
N HIS A 72 18.00 17.46 -39.94
CA HIS A 72 17.40 16.14 -39.83
C HIS A 72 18.48 15.06 -39.89
N ASP A 73 19.54 15.23 -40.69
CA ASP A 73 20.59 14.22 -40.84
C ASP A 73 21.41 13.96 -39.56
N GLN A 74 21.82 14.98 -38.79
CA GLN A 74 22.60 14.75 -37.55
C GLN A 74 21.77 14.15 -36.40
N LEU A 75 20.54 14.64 -36.18
CA LEU A 75 19.66 14.04 -35.18
C LEU A 75 19.06 12.71 -35.67
N SER A 76 19.07 12.44 -36.98
CA SER A 76 18.65 11.14 -37.54
C SER A 76 19.53 10.01 -37.04
N GLU A 77 20.82 10.24 -36.81
CA GLU A 77 21.72 9.24 -36.23
C GLU A 77 21.27 8.88 -34.81
N VAL A 78 21.05 9.87 -33.96
CA VAL A 78 20.55 9.67 -32.58
C VAL A 78 19.19 8.97 -32.60
N ILE A 79 18.27 9.38 -33.48
CA ILE A 79 16.95 8.75 -33.62
C ILE A 79 17.09 7.29 -34.06
N LYS A 80 17.98 6.98 -35.03
CA LYS A 80 18.22 5.59 -35.48
C LYS A 80 18.80 4.72 -34.37
N VAL A 81 19.73 5.25 -33.58
CA VAL A 81 20.29 4.54 -32.40
C VAL A 81 19.19 4.24 -31.39
N LEU A 82 18.36 5.23 -31.05
CA LEU A 82 17.23 5.05 -30.13
C LEU A 82 16.17 4.08 -30.69
N GLN A 83 15.88 4.14 -31.99
CA GLN A 83 14.95 3.21 -32.66
C GLN A 83 15.48 1.76 -32.70
N GLY A 84 16.80 1.59 -32.72
CA GLY A 84 17.45 0.27 -32.73
C GLY A 84 17.63 -0.37 -31.36
N ALA A 85 17.33 0.35 -30.27
CA ALA A 85 17.53 -0.14 -28.91
C ALA A 85 16.62 -1.33 -28.59
N LYS A 86 17.18 -2.36 -27.95
CA LYS A 86 16.46 -3.52 -27.43
C LYS A 86 16.29 -3.45 -25.91
N GLN A 87 17.21 -2.77 -25.22
CA GLN A 87 17.28 -2.58 -23.77
C GLN A 87 17.75 -1.15 -23.48
N GLY A 88 16.88 -0.19 -23.82
CA GLY A 88 17.15 1.22 -23.58
C GLY A 88 16.92 1.63 -22.12
N LEU A 89 17.78 2.49 -21.57
CA LEU A 89 17.66 3.05 -20.22
C LEU A 89 17.78 4.58 -20.26
N ILE A 90 16.87 5.28 -19.58
CA ILE A 90 16.90 6.73 -19.44
C ILE A 90 17.49 7.10 -18.08
N LEU A 91 18.52 7.94 -18.08
CA LEU A 91 19.07 8.55 -16.87
C LEU A 91 18.68 10.04 -16.84
N ILE A 92 18.12 10.51 -15.74
CA ILE A 92 17.76 11.92 -15.58
C ILE A 92 18.61 12.51 -14.46
N GLY A 93 19.58 13.35 -14.83
CA GLY A 93 20.43 14.09 -13.91
C GLY A 93 19.74 15.33 -13.33
N ALA A 94 20.54 16.31 -12.91
CA ALA A 94 20.03 17.56 -12.35
C ALA A 94 19.19 18.34 -13.37
N LEU A 95 17.99 18.76 -12.95
CA LEU A 95 17.07 19.63 -13.70
C LEU A 95 16.86 20.92 -12.91
N HIS A 96 16.63 22.03 -13.60
CA HIS A 96 16.64 23.37 -13.01
C HIS A 96 15.28 24.08 -13.06
N SER A 97 14.37 23.64 -13.93
CA SER A 97 13.03 24.24 -14.06
C SER A 97 11.93 23.18 -14.11
N GLU A 98 10.70 23.59 -13.79
CA GLU A 98 9.52 22.72 -13.95
C GLU A 98 9.33 22.32 -15.43
N ASP A 99 9.63 23.21 -16.39
CA ASP A 99 9.55 22.92 -17.83
C ASP A 99 10.49 21.80 -18.29
N GLU A 100 11.71 21.73 -17.72
CA GLU A 100 12.64 20.64 -17.99
C GLU A 100 12.14 19.32 -17.42
N MET A 101 11.56 19.33 -16.22
CA MET A 101 10.92 18.16 -15.62
C MET A 101 9.76 17.67 -16.50
N TRP A 102 8.95 18.58 -17.03
CA TRP A 102 7.88 18.25 -17.98
C TRP A 102 8.39 17.61 -19.26
N ALA A 103 9.41 18.21 -19.87
CA ALA A 103 10.02 17.70 -21.09
C ALA A 103 10.60 16.28 -20.89
N ALA A 104 11.29 16.05 -19.76
CA ALA A 104 11.85 14.75 -19.43
C ALA A 104 10.76 13.69 -19.19
N LEU A 105 9.65 14.03 -18.51
CA LEU A 105 8.51 13.13 -18.31
C LEU A 105 7.80 12.78 -19.62
N LEU A 106 7.58 13.77 -20.49
CA LEU A 106 6.98 13.54 -21.81
C LEU A 106 7.85 12.63 -22.67
N LEU A 107 9.18 12.85 -22.64
CA LEU A 107 10.14 12.01 -23.35
C LEU A 107 10.13 10.58 -22.81
N ALA A 108 10.18 10.40 -21.48
CA ALA A 108 10.12 9.08 -20.85
C ALA A 108 8.84 8.32 -21.22
N LYS A 109 7.70 8.99 -21.19
CA LYS A 109 6.40 8.42 -21.59
C LYS A 109 6.36 8.04 -23.06
N HIS A 110 7.00 8.82 -23.93
CA HIS A 110 7.04 8.59 -25.37
C HIS A 110 7.94 7.42 -25.75
N LEU A 111 9.07 7.26 -25.04
CA LEU A 111 10.01 6.15 -25.25
C LEU A 111 9.53 4.85 -24.59
N GLU A 112 8.79 4.94 -23.47
CA GLU A 112 8.39 3.79 -22.64
C GLU A 112 9.59 3.00 -22.07
N TRP A 113 10.75 3.64 -21.94
CA TRP A 113 11.96 3.04 -21.37
C TRP A 113 11.99 3.19 -19.84
N PRO A 114 12.67 2.29 -19.11
CA PRO A 114 12.92 2.48 -17.69
C PRO A 114 13.71 3.76 -17.42
N VAL A 115 13.35 4.45 -16.33
CA VAL A 115 13.86 5.77 -15.97
C VAL A 115 14.54 5.70 -14.61
N VAL A 116 15.79 6.16 -14.55
CA VAL A 116 16.50 6.35 -13.29
C VAL A 116 16.68 7.84 -13.09
N ALA A 117 16.05 8.38 -12.06
CA ALA A 117 16.05 9.80 -11.77
C ALA A 117 16.97 10.10 -10.59
N ASP A 118 17.93 11.01 -10.77
CA ASP A 118 18.75 11.55 -9.68
C ASP A 118 17.88 12.41 -8.75
N VAL A 119 18.24 12.50 -7.46
CA VAL A 119 17.53 13.37 -6.52
C VAL A 119 17.42 14.83 -6.99
N LEU A 120 18.43 15.39 -7.66
CA LEU A 120 18.39 16.76 -8.19
C LEU A 120 17.58 16.91 -9.48
N SER A 121 17.10 15.82 -10.07
CA SER A 121 16.13 15.91 -11.17
C SER A 121 14.76 16.45 -10.70
N GLY A 122 14.48 16.37 -9.39
CA GLY A 122 13.14 16.60 -8.86
C GLY A 122 12.14 15.47 -9.13
N LEU A 123 12.47 14.53 -10.01
CA LEU A 123 11.61 13.40 -10.40
C LEU A 123 11.82 12.16 -9.51
N ARG A 124 12.95 12.05 -8.82
CA ARG A 124 13.19 10.98 -7.81
C ARG A 124 12.19 11.04 -6.66
N LEU A 125 11.86 12.25 -6.18
CA LEU A 125 10.91 12.51 -5.08
C LEU A 125 9.56 13.03 -5.59
N ARG A 126 9.22 12.71 -6.85
CA ARG A 126 7.96 13.07 -7.51
C ARG A 126 6.72 12.75 -6.67
N LYS A 127 5.64 13.46 -6.93
CA LYS A 127 4.32 13.20 -6.37
C LYS A 127 3.40 12.60 -7.42
N ARG A 128 2.88 11.40 -7.15
CA ARG A 128 1.94 10.70 -8.03
C ARG A 128 0.58 11.37 -7.95
N LEU A 129 -0.01 11.66 -9.11
CA LEU A 129 -1.30 12.34 -9.26
C LEU A 129 -2.49 11.37 -9.15
N SER A 130 -2.22 10.07 -9.34
CA SER A 130 -3.12 8.98 -8.97
C SER A 130 -2.27 7.80 -8.47
N PRO A 131 -2.72 7.02 -7.48
CA PRO A 131 -2.14 5.75 -7.07
C PRO A 131 -2.26 4.63 -8.12
N LEU A 132 -2.76 4.88 -9.33
CA LEU A 132 -2.76 3.92 -10.44
C LEU A 132 -1.36 3.27 -10.62
N PRO A 133 -1.29 1.96 -10.93
CA PRO A 133 -0.03 1.26 -11.18
C PRO A 133 0.83 1.96 -12.26
N GLU A 134 2.15 2.02 -12.07
CA GLU A 134 3.09 2.64 -13.03
C GLU A 134 2.99 2.02 -14.44
N THR A 135 2.55 0.76 -14.55
CA THR A 135 2.24 0.06 -15.81
C THR A 135 1.21 0.76 -16.68
N GLU A 136 0.28 1.51 -16.09
CA GLU A 136 -0.73 2.26 -16.84
C GLU A 136 -0.26 3.66 -17.24
N SER A 137 0.77 4.17 -16.55
CA SER A 137 1.36 5.47 -16.83
C SER A 137 2.34 5.49 -17.99
N LYS A 138 2.76 4.30 -18.45
CA LYS A 138 3.80 4.08 -19.46
C LYS A 138 5.16 4.71 -19.10
N VAL A 139 5.37 5.05 -17.82
CA VAL A 139 6.66 5.52 -17.30
C VAL A 139 7.06 4.63 -16.14
N PHE A 140 8.20 3.95 -16.28
CA PHE A 140 8.70 2.98 -15.31
C PHE A 140 9.91 3.54 -14.58
N PHE A 141 9.74 3.98 -13.34
CA PHE A 141 10.85 4.52 -12.56
C PHE A 141 11.58 3.41 -11.80
N LEU A 142 12.90 3.38 -11.93
CA LEU A 142 13.81 2.47 -11.22
C LEU A 142 14.51 3.22 -10.08
N ASP A 143 13.70 3.73 -9.16
CA ASP A 143 14.10 4.53 -8.00
C ASP A 143 15.16 3.85 -7.11
N TYR A 144 15.22 2.52 -7.11
CA TYR A 144 16.12 1.72 -6.28
C TYR A 144 17.19 0.96 -7.08
N LEU A 145 17.40 1.30 -8.37
CA LEU A 145 18.41 0.64 -9.22
C LEU A 145 19.79 0.63 -8.57
N ASP A 146 20.14 1.74 -7.93
CA ASP A 146 21.37 1.90 -7.18
C ASP A 146 21.59 0.72 -6.20
N HIS A 147 20.60 0.34 -5.39
CA HIS A 147 20.69 -0.80 -4.47
C HIS A 147 20.60 -2.16 -5.18
N ILE A 148 19.79 -2.28 -6.22
CA ILE A 148 19.68 -3.50 -7.03
C ILE A 148 21.04 -3.90 -7.60
N LEU A 149 21.87 -2.92 -8.01
CA LEU A 149 23.20 -3.12 -8.57
C LEU A 149 24.27 -3.58 -7.56
N LEU A 150 23.94 -3.72 -6.27
CA LEU A 150 24.82 -4.38 -5.30
C LEU A 150 25.00 -5.86 -5.64
N SER A 151 23.99 -6.49 -6.25
CA SER A 151 24.06 -7.86 -6.72
C SER A 151 24.91 -7.96 -7.98
N ASP A 152 25.94 -8.80 -7.91
CA ASP A 152 26.77 -9.10 -9.07
C ASP A 152 25.98 -9.89 -10.13
N LEU A 153 25.06 -10.76 -9.71
CA LEU A 153 24.17 -11.50 -10.62
C LEU A 153 23.29 -10.53 -11.42
N VAL A 154 22.67 -9.57 -10.73
CA VAL A 154 21.81 -8.58 -11.38
C VAL A 154 22.63 -7.61 -12.21
N ARG A 155 23.82 -7.19 -11.78
CA ARG A 155 24.70 -6.29 -12.56
C ARG A 155 25.05 -6.90 -13.92
N CYS A 156 25.34 -8.19 -13.97
CA CYS A 156 25.59 -8.92 -15.22
C CYS A 156 24.33 -9.03 -16.09
N TRP A 157 23.15 -9.24 -15.48
CA TRP A 157 21.90 -9.43 -16.19
C TRP A 157 21.24 -8.12 -16.68
N ALA A 158 21.38 -7.03 -15.93
CA ALA A 158 20.67 -5.76 -16.14
C ALA A 158 21.34 -4.80 -17.14
N GLN A 159 22.28 -5.29 -17.96
CA GLN A 159 22.98 -4.45 -18.94
C GLN A 159 22.00 -3.84 -19.95
N ALA A 160 22.26 -2.58 -20.32
CA ALA A 160 21.50 -1.82 -21.32
C ALA A 160 22.34 -1.70 -22.61
N ASP A 161 21.69 -1.68 -23.77
CA ASP A 161 22.37 -1.51 -25.06
C ASP A 161 22.40 -0.05 -25.56
N VAL A 162 21.49 0.78 -25.03
CA VAL A 162 21.47 2.24 -25.25
C VAL A 162 21.17 2.99 -23.95
N ILE A 163 22.02 3.96 -23.58
CA ILE A 163 21.78 4.92 -22.50
C ILE A 163 21.42 6.27 -23.09
N LEU A 164 20.31 6.85 -22.63
CA LEU A 164 19.96 8.24 -22.87
C LEU A 164 20.00 9.01 -21.55
N GLN A 165 21.04 9.83 -21.36
CA GLN A 165 21.13 10.72 -20.20
C GLN A 165 20.62 12.13 -20.54
N ILE A 166 19.63 12.59 -19.78
CA ILE A 166 19.06 13.93 -19.82
C ILE A 166 19.59 14.72 -18.62
N GLY A 167 20.24 15.85 -18.89
CA GLY A 167 20.94 16.62 -17.86
C GLY A 167 22.26 15.97 -17.44
N SER A 168 22.92 16.55 -16.44
CA SER A 168 24.23 16.12 -15.95
C SER A 168 24.26 15.96 -14.43
N ARG A 169 25.42 15.60 -13.86
CA ARG A 169 25.69 15.53 -12.40
C ARG A 169 24.90 14.45 -11.65
N MET A 170 25.15 13.19 -11.99
CA MET A 170 24.65 12.04 -11.21
C MET A 170 25.28 11.98 -9.80
N THR A 171 24.46 11.61 -8.81
CA THR A 171 24.84 11.45 -7.41
C THR A 171 25.29 10.02 -7.11
N SER A 172 24.62 9.01 -7.69
CA SER A 172 24.96 7.60 -7.48
C SER A 172 26.30 7.22 -8.13
N LYS A 173 27.23 6.75 -7.29
CA LYS A 173 28.49 6.14 -7.72
C LYS A 173 28.26 4.80 -8.45
N ARG A 174 27.30 3.99 -8.01
CA ARG A 174 27.06 2.65 -8.56
C ARG A 174 26.49 2.70 -9.97
N ILE A 175 25.65 3.68 -10.27
CA ILE A 175 25.18 3.93 -11.63
C ILE A 175 26.36 4.31 -12.53
N SER A 176 27.25 5.20 -12.09
CA SER A 176 28.46 5.52 -12.86
C SER A 176 29.33 4.29 -13.14
N GLN A 177 29.49 3.40 -12.15
CA GLN A 177 30.23 2.15 -12.32
C GLN A 177 29.56 1.17 -13.30
N LEU A 178 28.22 1.11 -13.31
CA LEU A 178 27.47 0.33 -14.30
C LEU A 178 27.78 0.85 -15.72
N LEU A 179 27.75 2.17 -15.92
CA LEU A 179 28.02 2.80 -17.22
C LEU A 179 29.42 2.47 -17.75
N GLU A 180 30.42 2.48 -16.87
CA GLU A 180 31.79 2.07 -17.21
C GLU A 180 31.87 0.61 -17.64
N GLY A 181 31.11 -0.28 -16.98
CA GLY A 181 31.07 -1.71 -17.30
C GLY A 181 30.34 -2.07 -18.60
N CYS A 182 29.43 -1.22 -19.08
CA CYS A 182 28.68 -1.47 -20.32
C CYS A 182 29.42 -1.06 -21.61
N TYR A 183 30.61 -0.46 -21.50
CA TYR A 183 31.38 -0.01 -22.65
C TYR A 183 31.99 -1.18 -23.48
N PRO A 184 32.00 -1.13 -24.83
CA PRO A 184 31.44 -0.08 -25.70
C PRO A 184 29.96 -0.29 -26.03
N MET A 185 29.11 0.67 -25.63
CA MET A 185 27.68 0.74 -25.97
C MET A 185 27.29 2.15 -26.40
N SER A 186 26.07 2.36 -26.93
CA SER A 186 25.62 3.70 -27.31
C SER A 186 25.20 4.53 -26.10
N TYR A 187 26.00 5.52 -25.74
CA TYR A 187 25.71 6.44 -24.64
C TYR A 187 25.50 7.87 -25.18
N ILE A 188 24.24 8.29 -25.17
CA ILE A 188 23.79 9.62 -25.61
C ILE A 188 23.60 10.52 -24.38
N MET A 189 24.26 11.68 -24.36
CA MET A 189 24.11 12.68 -23.31
C MET A 189 23.56 13.99 -23.88
N VAL A 190 22.47 14.48 -23.30
CA VAL A 190 21.81 15.73 -23.65
C VAL A 190 22.01 16.76 -22.53
N ASP A 191 22.75 17.83 -22.81
CA ASP A 191 23.01 18.92 -21.88
C ASP A 191 23.24 20.22 -22.67
N SER A 192 22.72 21.34 -22.18
CA SER A 192 22.92 22.66 -22.82
C SER A 192 24.35 23.17 -22.67
N HIS A 193 25.11 22.64 -21.71
CA HIS A 193 26.47 23.07 -21.41
C HIS A 193 27.46 22.63 -22.52
N PRO A 194 28.27 23.54 -23.09
CA PRO A 194 29.17 23.25 -24.20
C PRO A 194 30.39 22.41 -23.81
N PHE A 195 30.76 22.38 -22.52
CA PHE A 195 31.93 21.62 -22.07
C PHE A 195 31.59 20.20 -21.62
N ARG A 196 32.61 19.33 -21.64
CA ARG A 196 32.52 17.92 -21.29
C ARG A 196 32.06 17.72 -19.84
N HIS A 197 31.00 16.93 -19.67
CA HIS A 197 30.49 16.45 -18.38
C HIS A 197 30.44 14.91 -18.39
N ASP A 198 31.59 14.30 -18.68
CA ASP A 198 31.79 12.87 -18.85
C ASP A 198 33.13 12.48 -18.22
N PRO A 199 33.15 12.16 -16.91
CA PRO A 199 34.38 11.87 -16.18
C PRO A 199 35.05 10.57 -16.62
N SER A 200 34.27 9.62 -17.16
CA SER A 200 34.77 8.29 -17.54
C SER A 200 35.13 8.21 -19.03
N HIS A 201 34.88 9.27 -19.81
CA HIS A 201 35.22 9.38 -21.24
C HIS A 201 34.56 8.31 -22.13
N ILE A 202 33.30 7.97 -21.84
CA ILE A 202 32.53 6.91 -22.51
C ILE A 202 31.28 7.40 -23.26
N VAL A 203 30.97 8.71 -23.21
CA VAL A 203 29.84 9.26 -23.98
C VAL A 203 30.15 9.18 -25.47
N THR A 204 29.30 8.48 -26.22
CA THR A 204 29.47 8.30 -27.67
C THR A 204 28.79 9.41 -28.47
N HIS A 205 27.66 9.94 -27.98
CA HIS A 205 26.93 11.02 -28.62
C HIS A 205 26.67 12.15 -27.62
N ARG A 206 27.18 13.34 -27.90
CA ARG A 206 26.91 14.54 -27.08
C ARG A 206 25.98 15.47 -27.85
N VAL A 207 24.77 15.68 -27.33
CA VAL A 207 23.76 16.56 -27.90
C VAL A 207 23.73 17.86 -27.09
N GLN A 208 24.26 18.93 -27.67
CA GLN A 208 24.20 20.26 -27.05
C GLN A 208 22.86 20.93 -27.39
N SER A 209 21.88 20.81 -26.50
CA SER A 209 20.54 21.40 -26.67
C SER A 209 19.87 21.61 -25.32
N THR A 210 18.86 22.48 -25.27
CA THR A 210 17.97 22.52 -24.11
C THR A 210 17.13 21.23 -24.07
N ILE A 211 16.74 20.80 -22.87
CA ILE A 211 15.99 19.56 -22.69
C ILE A 211 14.62 19.65 -23.37
N THR A 212 14.00 20.83 -23.34
CA THR A 212 12.70 21.10 -23.98
C THR A 212 12.77 21.02 -25.50
N GLU A 213 13.81 21.57 -26.14
CA GLU A 213 14.01 21.47 -27.59
C GLU A 213 14.29 20.03 -28.03
N PHE A 214 15.15 19.31 -27.30
CA PHE A 214 15.45 17.91 -27.60
C PHE A 214 14.20 17.03 -27.50
N ALA A 215 13.46 17.13 -26.39
CA ALA A 215 12.21 16.40 -26.21
C ALA A 215 11.19 16.75 -27.33
N GLY A 216 11.04 18.02 -27.67
CA GLY A 216 10.16 18.48 -28.75
C GLY A 216 10.53 17.92 -30.14
N CYS A 217 11.80 17.61 -30.38
CA CYS A 217 12.26 16.90 -31.57
C CYS A 217 11.96 15.40 -31.50
N MET A 218 12.24 14.75 -30.38
CA MET A 218 11.99 13.31 -30.19
C MET A 218 10.51 12.95 -30.26
N LEU A 219 9.61 13.79 -29.72
CA LEU A 219 8.16 13.58 -29.75
C LEU A 219 7.57 13.53 -31.18
N LYS A 220 8.32 14.00 -32.19
CA LYS A 220 7.91 13.93 -33.60
C LYS A 220 8.33 12.62 -34.28
N ALA A 221 9.23 11.86 -33.67
CA ALA A 221 9.70 10.58 -34.17
C ALA A 221 8.89 9.42 -33.56
N HIS A 222 8.81 8.30 -34.29
CA HIS A 222 8.21 7.08 -33.79
C HIS A 222 9.29 6.12 -33.27
N PHE A 223 9.05 5.53 -32.10
CA PHE A 223 9.94 4.55 -31.48
C PHE A 223 9.19 3.23 -31.26
N PRO A 224 9.84 2.08 -31.51
CA PRO A 224 9.24 0.78 -31.22
C PRO A 224 9.10 0.59 -29.71
N SER A 225 8.03 -0.09 -29.29
CA SER A 225 7.89 -0.51 -27.89
C SER A 225 8.95 -1.57 -27.56
N LEU A 226 9.65 -1.38 -26.45
CA LEU A 226 10.72 -2.26 -25.99
C LEU A 226 10.20 -3.62 -25.48
N ASN A 227 11.13 -4.56 -25.28
CA ASN A 227 10.85 -5.85 -24.67
C ASN A 227 10.22 -5.71 -23.27
N SER A 228 8.95 -6.11 -23.14
CA SER A 228 8.20 -6.05 -21.88
C SER A 228 8.79 -6.89 -20.74
N LYS A 229 9.58 -7.93 -21.03
CA LYS A 229 10.11 -8.85 -20.01
C LYS A 229 11.28 -8.26 -19.22
N TRP A 230 12.23 -7.61 -19.88
CA TRP A 230 13.37 -6.98 -19.21
C TRP A 230 12.89 -5.85 -18.29
N ILE A 231 11.99 -5.01 -18.80
CA ILE A 231 11.33 -3.95 -18.03
C ILE A 231 10.52 -4.54 -16.86
N GLY A 232 9.74 -5.61 -17.11
CA GLY A 232 8.95 -6.28 -16.08
C GLY A 232 9.79 -6.85 -14.93
N THR A 233 10.92 -7.50 -15.24
CA THR A 233 11.83 -8.01 -14.21
C THR A 233 12.53 -6.89 -13.44
N LEU A 234 12.98 -5.82 -14.12
CA LEU A 234 13.55 -4.65 -13.45
C LEU A 234 12.53 -3.97 -12.52
N HIS A 235 11.27 -3.86 -12.96
CA HIS A 235 10.19 -3.31 -12.14
C HIS A 235 9.92 -4.19 -10.91
N LEU A 236 9.92 -5.52 -11.08
CA LEU A 236 9.78 -6.45 -9.96
C LEU A 236 10.94 -6.33 -8.97
N LEU A 237 12.20 -6.32 -9.46
CA LEU A 237 13.38 -6.10 -8.63
C LEU A 237 13.29 -4.78 -7.86
N ASN A 238 12.94 -3.69 -8.55
CA ASN A 238 12.75 -2.38 -7.94
C ASN A 238 11.68 -2.42 -6.83
N THR A 239 10.55 -3.06 -7.09
CA THR A 239 9.45 -3.17 -6.12
C THR A 239 9.86 -4.01 -4.91
N MET A 240 10.54 -5.14 -5.11
CA MET A 240 10.94 -6.02 -4.01
C MET A 240 12.02 -5.38 -3.13
N VAL A 241 13.02 -4.73 -3.75
CA VAL A 241 14.06 -4.00 -3.04
C VAL A 241 13.48 -2.76 -2.34
N GLU A 242 12.57 -2.02 -2.96
CA GLU A 242 11.83 -0.92 -2.32
C GLU A 242 11.15 -1.35 -1.02
N ARG A 243 10.46 -2.50 -1.06
CA ARG A 243 9.72 -3.03 0.09
C ARG A 243 10.64 -3.50 1.20
N GLU A 244 11.75 -4.16 0.86
CA GLU A 244 12.77 -4.54 1.84
C GLU A 244 13.38 -3.31 2.51
N ILE A 245 13.83 -2.32 1.72
CA ILE A 245 14.39 -1.07 2.26
C ILE A 245 13.38 -0.35 3.15
N SER A 246 12.13 -0.25 2.69
CA SER A 246 11.05 0.38 3.48
C SER A 246 10.77 -0.38 4.77
N PHE A 247 10.77 -1.71 4.73
CA PHE A 247 10.63 -2.55 5.93
C PHE A 247 11.76 -2.26 6.92
N GLN A 248 13.01 -2.31 6.48
CA GLN A 248 14.18 -2.07 7.34
C GLN A 248 14.16 -0.69 8.00
N ILE A 249 13.86 0.35 7.21
CA ILE A 249 13.74 1.74 7.69
C ILE A 249 12.60 1.89 8.69
N CYS A 250 11.45 1.25 8.47
CA CYS A 250 10.29 1.37 9.37
C CYS A 250 10.41 0.49 10.61
N ALA A 251 10.96 -0.72 10.49
CA ALA A 251 11.07 -1.71 11.56
C ALA A 251 12.10 -1.31 12.62
N ASP A 252 13.18 -0.61 12.26
CA ASP A 252 14.10 -0.07 13.25
C ASP A 252 13.38 0.92 14.17
N SER A 253 13.66 0.90 15.47
CA SER A 253 13.04 1.85 16.41
C SER A 253 13.84 3.15 16.56
N SER A 254 15.13 3.11 16.20
CA SER A 254 16.04 4.24 16.38
C SER A 254 15.86 5.30 15.30
N LEU A 255 16.17 6.55 15.63
CA LEU A 255 16.19 7.64 14.67
C LEU A 255 17.51 7.62 13.88
N ARG A 256 17.51 6.94 12.72
CA ARG A 256 18.68 6.80 11.83
C ARG A 256 18.61 7.75 10.63
N GLU A 257 19.76 8.08 10.05
CA GLU A 257 19.87 8.99 8.88
C GLU A 257 18.98 8.57 7.69
N PRO A 258 18.92 7.28 7.26
CA PRO A 258 18.02 6.84 6.20
C PRO A 258 16.53 7.12 6.48
N TYR A 259 16.11 7.04 7.75
CA TYR A 259 14.74 7.37 8.14
C TYR A 259 14.44 8.86 7.97
N ILE A 260 15.41 9.75 8.22
CA ILE A 260 15.25 11.19 8.02
C ILE A 260 14.98 11.50 6.55
N ALA A 261 15.79 10.96 5.64
CA ALA A 261 15.57 11.10 4.20
C ALA A 261 14.19 10.58 3.77
N TYR A 262 13.80 9.41 4.27
CA TYR A 262 12.48 8.80 4.02
C TYR A 262 11.31 9.65 4.55
N ALA A 263 11.42 10.17 5.77
CA ALA A 263 10.37 10.96 6.41
C ALA A 263 10.25 12.36 5.80
N VAL A 264 11.36 13.01 5.44
CA VAL A 264 11.37 14.30 4.72
C VAL A 264 10.74 14.14 3.33
N SER A 265 11.06 13.07 2.59
CA SER A 265 10.47 12.85 1.26
C SER A 265 8.94 12.69 1.31
N LYS A 266 8.43 12.03 2.36
CA LYS A 266 6.98 11.93 2.63
C LYS A 266 6.36 13.27 3.00
N ALA A 267 7.09 14.12 3.73
CA ALA A 267 6.58 15.40 4.19
C ALA A 267 6.46 16.45 3.08
N ILE A 268 7.23 16.35 1.99
CA ILE A 268 7.21 17.34 0.90
C ILE A 268 5.91 17.23 0.07
N SER A 269 5.42 18.37 -0.43
CA SER A 269 4.31 18.51 -1.39
C SER A 269 4.68 19.55 -2.45
N ARG A 270 3.85 19.77 -3.49
CA ARG A 270 4.12 20.76 -4.56
C ARG A 270 4.31 22.20 -4.08
N GLU A 271 3.78 22.51 -2.90
CA GLU A 271 3.86 23.84 -2.28
C GLU A 271 5.22 24.10 -1.61
N ASN A 272 6.01 23.02 -1.45
CA ASN A 272 7.31 23.03 -0.83
C ASN A 272 8.40 22.80 -1.87
N ALA A 273 9.60 23.33 -1.60
CA ALA A 273 10.83 22.98 -2.31
C ALA A 273 11.84 22.39 -1.30
N LEU A 274 12.83 21.67 -1.81
CA LEU A 274 13.84 21.01 -0.98
C LEU A 274 15.23 21.51 -1.36
N PHE A 275 16.01 21.89 -0.37
CA PHE A 275 17.44 22.14 -0.53
C PHE A 275 18.20 21.05 0.21
N ILE A 276 19.14 20.38 -0.46
CA ILE A 276 19.90 19.27 0.12
C ILE A 276 21.38 19.62 0.14
N GLY A 277 21.96 19.53 1.34
CA GLY A 277 23.39 19.67 1.55
C GLY A 277 24.19 18.51 0.97
N ASN A 278 25.49 18.72 0.82
CA ASN A 278 26.43 17.73 0.30
C ASN A 278 26.69 16.59 1.33
N SER A 279 27.63 15.70 1.01
CA SER A 279 27.98 14.53 1.85
C SER A 279 26.86 13.49 1.92
N MET A 280 26.53 12.95 3.10
CA MET A 280 25.53 11.88 3.26
C MET A 280 24.09 12.34 3.00
N ALA A 281 23.73 13.59 3.34
CA ALA A 281 22.35 14.08 3.19
C ALA A 281 21.78 13.91 1.77
N ILE A 282 22.52 14.30 0.73
CA ILE A 282 22.10 14.12 -0.67
C ILE A 282 22.10 12.66 -1.11
N ARG A 283 23.03 11.86 -0.60
CA ARG A 283 23.11 10.43 -0.94
C ARG A 283 21.96 9.65 -0.31
N ASP A 284 21.61 9.93 0.94
CA ASP A 284 20.48 9.29 1.61
C ASP A 284 19.15 9.69 1.00
N ALA A 285 19.02 10.96 0.58
CA ALA A 285 17.85 11.41 -0.18
C ALA A 285 17.71 10.69 -1.53
N ASP A 286 18.81 10.46 -2.25
CA ASP A 286 18.84 9.70 -3.51
C ASP A 286 18.55 8.20 -3.31
N MET A 287 19.17 7.61 -2.28
CA MET A 287 19.13 6.18 -1.96
C MET A 287 17.81 5.73 -1.31
N TYR A 288 17.29 6.50 -0.36
CA TYR A 288 16.21 6.10 0.54
C TYR A 288 14.97 6.98 0.43
N GLY A 289 15.05 8.09 -0.30
CA GLY A 289 13.90 8.92 -0.61
C GLY A 289 12.78 8.12 -1.29
N ARG A 290 11.54 8.43 -0.90
CA ARG A 290 10.34 7.76 -1.41
C ARG A 290 9.39 8.77 -2.06
N SER A 291 8.91 8.44 -3.26
CA SER A 291 7.84 9.17 -3.93
C SER A 291 6.51 9.01 -3.18
N GLY A 292 5.70 10.07 -3.15
CA GLY A 292 4.41 10.09 -2.42
C GLY A 292 3.22 10.25 -3.35
N VAL A 293 2.01 10.03 -2.84
CA VAL A 293 0.77 10.40 -3.54
C VAL A 293 0.36 11.81 -3.09
N GLU A 294 -0.07 12.67 -4.02
CA GLU A 294 -0.57 14.01 -3.72
C GLU A 294 -2.08 14.08 -3.91
N SER A 295 -2.78 14.62 -2.92
CA SER A 295 -4.23 14.84 -2.95
C SER A 295 -4.52 16.33 -3.17
N GLY A 296 -5.25 16.71 -4.22
CA GLY A 296 -5.59 18.12 -4.47
C GLY A 296 -6.23 18.43 -5.83
N CYS A 297 -6.70 19.69 -6.02
CA CYS A 297 -7.65 20.10 -7.07
C CYS A 297 -7.05 20.36 -8.49
N CYS A 298 -5.72 20.51 -8.65
CA CYS A 298 -5.13 20.90 -9.96
C CYS A 298 -4.87 19.72 -10.93
N ILE A 299 -5.56 18.60 -10.74
CA ILE A 299 -5.39 17.36 -11.51
C ILE A 299 -5.91 17.52 -12.96
N ASN A 300 -6.86 18.46 -13.19
CA ASN A 300 -7.61 18.56 -14.45
C ASN A 300 -6.75 18.89 -15.69
N THR A 301 -5.72 19.72 -15.59
CA THR A 301 -4.88 20.07 -16.75
C THR A 301 -3.84 18.99 -17.08
N MET A 302 -3.33 18.28 -16.05
CA MET A 302 -2.32 17.22 -16.21
C MET A 302 -2.92 15.88 -16.64
N LEU A 303 -4.16 15.58 -16.23
CA LEU A 303 -4.94 14.44 -16.73
C LEU A 303 -5.14 14.52 -18.25
N GLY A 304 -5.35 15.72 -18.80
CA GLY A 304 -5.50 15.93 -20.24
C GLY A 304 -4.26 15.57 -21.08
N LEU A 305 -3.07 15.60 -20.47
CA LEU A 305 -1.80 15.16 -21.09
C LEU A 305 -1.42 13.72 -20.68
N GLY A 306 -2.19 13.10 -19.79
CA GLY A 306 -2.01 11.74 -19.28
C GLY A 306 -0.66 11.53 -18.58
N LEU A 307 -0.12 12.53 -17.89
CA LEU A 307 1.13 12.38 -17.13
C LEU A 307 0.82 11.89 -15.71
N PRO A 308 1.59 10.93 -15.16
CA PRO A 308 1.23 10.24 -13.92
C PRO A 308 1.66 10.94 -12.64
N CYS A 309 2.55 11.93 -12.75
CA CYS A 309 3.23 12.50 -11.61
C CYS A 309 3.69 13.92 -11.89
N GLN A 310 4.02 14.63 -10.82
CA GLN A 310 4.61 15.96 -10.82
C GLN A 310 5.95 15.93 -10.08
N GLY A 311 6.96 16.61 -10.63
CA GLY A 311 8.26 16.79 -10.00
C GLY A 311 8.23 17.76 -8.82
N ILE A 312 9.24 17.65 -7.95
CA ILE A 312 9.48 18.59 -6.84
C ILE A 312 10.69 19.45 -7.19
N MET A 313 10.65 20.76 -6.89
CA MET A 313 11.85 21.59 -7.02
C MET A 313 12.87 21.23 -5.94
N ILE A 314 14.01 20.70 -6.38
CA ILE A 314 15.11 20.28 -5.52
C ILE A 314 16.39 20.96 -5.97
N ALA A 315 17.13 21.54 -5.03
CA ALA A 315 18.41 22.18 -5.28
C ALA A 315 19.50 21.67 -4.34
N GLY A 316 20.75 21.76 -4.79
CA GLY A 316 21.94 21.44 -4.00
C GLY A 316 23.21 21.87 -4.73
N ASN A 317 24.26 22.21 -3.98
CA ASN A 317 25.51 22.72 -4.54
C ASN A 317 26.40 21.56 -5.05
N ARG A 318 26.03 20.95 -6.17
CA ARG A 318 26.72 19.78 -6.77
C ARG A 318 27.70 20.12 -7.90
N GLY A 319 28.07 21.40 -8.06
CA GLY A 319 29.15 21.82 -8.94
C GLY A 319 30.51 21.35 -8.41
N ALA A 320 31.05 22.07 -7.41
CA ALA A 320 32.25 21.66 -6.68
C ALA A 320 31.96 20.73 -5.47
N SER A 321 30.69 20.61 -5.07
CA SER A 321 30.27 19.77 -3.92
C SER A 321 30.81 20.21 -2.56
N GLY A 322 31.10 21.51 -2.39
CA GLY A 322 31.59 22.11 -1.15
C GLY A 322 30.57 22.09 -0.01
N ILE A 323 31.06 22.05 1.23
CA ILE A 323 30.22 22.12 2.45
C ILE A 323 29.95 23.56 2.89
N ASP A 324 30.64 24.51 2.28
CA ASP A 324 30.60 25.93 2.51
C ASP A 324 29.37 26.61 1.89
N GLY A 325 28.83 27.62 2.58
CA GLY A 325 27.75 28.47 2.07
C GLY A 325 26.41 27.77 1.83
N LEU A 326 26.20 26.56 2.35
CA LEU A 326 24.99 25.78 2.06
C LEU A 326 23.73 26.38 2.70
N LEU A 327 23.81 26.91 3.92
CA LEU A 327 22.68 27.54 4.59
C LEU A 327 22.32 28.86 3.90
N SER A 328 23.31 29.68 3.61
CA SER A 328 23.18 30.95 2.87
C SER A 328 22.60 30.71 1.47
N THR A 329 23.04 29.66 0.77
CA THR A 329 22.47 29.28 -0.54
C THR A 329 21.03 28.81 -0.39
N ALA A 330 20.69 28.03 0.63
CA ALA A 330 19.32 27.58 0.87
C ALA A 330 18.37 28.77 1.13
N ILE A 331 18.84 29.77 1.87
CA ILE A 331 18.09 31.01 2.12
C ILE A 331 17.86 31.79 0.81
N GLY A 332 18.90 31.94 -0.01
CA GLY A 332 18.79 32.56 -1.35
C GLY A 332 17.86 31.78 -2.28
N PHE A 333 17.91 30.45 -2.26
CA PHE A 333 17.01 29.58 -3.01
C PHE A 333 15.55 29.76 -2.56
N ALA A 334 15.29 29.86 -1.27
CA ALA A 334 13.95 30.14 -0.73
C ALA A 334 13.43 31.52 -1.18
N ALA A 335 14.30 32.54 -1.23
CA ALA A 335 13.95 33.85 -1.76
C ALA A 335 13.69 33.82 -3.28
N GLY A 336 14.46 33.04 -4.05
CA GLY A 336 14.28 32.92 -5.50
C GLY A 336 13.01 32.14 -5.89
N CYS A 337 12.74 31.02 -5.22
CA CYS A 337 11.63 30.14 -5.59
C CYS A 337 10.28 30.54 -4.99
N GLN A 338 10.24 31.43 -3.98
CA GLN A 338 9.03 31.88 -3.30
C GLN A 338 8.14 30.73 -2.77
N LYS A 339 8.74 29.56 -2.51
CA LYS A 339 8.12 28.39 -1.86
C LYS A 339 8.66 28.23 -0.44
N ARG A 340 7.92 27.51 0.41
CA ARG A 340 8.47 27.06 1.70
C ARG A 340 9.58 26.05 1.38
N VAL A 341 10.74 26.20 2.00
CA VAL A 341 11.88 25.32 1.75
C VAL A 341 12.14 24.47 2.99
N ILE A 342 12.36 23.17 2.77
CA ILE A 342 12.99 22.30 3.76
C ILE A 342 14.45 22.19 3.35
N CYS A 343 15.38 22.50 4.26
CA CYS A 343 16.81 22.44 4.05
C CYS A 343 17.38 21.28 4.87
N LEU A 344 17.99 20.28 4.23
CA LEU A 344 18.59 19.13 4.90
C LEU A 344 20.13 19.24 4.87
N LEU A 345 20.76 19.38 6.03
CA LEU A 345 22.20 19.58 6.18
C LEU A 345 22.80 18.60 7.19
N GLY A 346 24.08 18.28 7.04
CA GLY A 346 24.88 17.72 8.13
C GLY A 346 25.36 18.81 9.09
N ASP A 347 25.67 18.44 10.33
CA ASP A 347 26.29 19.28 11.35
C ASP A 347 27.53 20.05 10.88
N VAL A 348 28.54 19.39 10.30
CA VAL A 348 29.78 20.06 9.88
C VAL A 348 29.50 21.12 8.82
N SER A 349 28.59 20.82 7.88
CA SER A 349 28.11 21.78 6.88
C SER A 349 27.37 22.96 7.49
N PHE A 350 26.52 22.71 8.49
CA PHE A 350 25.81 23.74 9.23
C PHE A 350 26.78 24.64 10.00
N LEU A 351 27.75 24.04 10.70
CA LEU A 351 28.78 24.74 11.46
C LEU A 351 29.63 25.66 10.58
N HIS A 352 30.00 25.18 9.39
CA HIS A 352 30.79 25.95 8.42
C HIS A 352 30.08 27.24 7.95
N ASP A 353 28.74 27.26 7.94
CA ASP A 353 27.93 28.40 7.47
C ASP A 353 27.02 28.97 8.57
N THR A 354 27.46 28.90 9.83
CA THR A 354 26.71 29.38 11.01
C THR A 354 26.34 30.85 10.92
N ASN A 355 27.21 31.68 10.35
CA ASN A 355 26.93 33.11 10.13
C ASN A 355 25.72 33.33 9.20
N GLY A 356 25.37 32.36 8.35
CA GLY A 356 24.15 32.39 7.55
C GLY A 356 22.86 32.47 8.38
N LEU A 357 22.88 32.06 9.66
CA LEU A 357 21.75 32.23 10.59
C LEU A 357 21.35 33.71 10.75
N ALA A 358 22.30 34.65 10.63
CA ALA A 358 22.01 36.07 10.72
C ALA A 358 21.05 36.54 9.60
N ILE A 359 21.14 35.94 8.42
CA ILE A 359 20.30 36.27 7.25
C ILE A 359 18.83 35.85 7.48
N LEU A 360 18.57 34.88 8.37
CA LEU A 360 17.21 34.40 8.61
C LEU A 360 16.29 35.49 9.19
N ASN A 361 16.85 36.46 9.93
CA ASN A 361 16.10 37.54 10.55
C ASN A 361 15.59 38.60 9.55
N GLU A 362 16.14 38.66 8.33
CA GLU A 362 15.82 39.66 7.31
C GLU A 362 14.64 39.25 6.39
N ARG A 363 13.63 38.56 6.93
CA ARG A 363 12.54 37.85 6.23
C ARG A 363 11.75 38.56 5.12
N ILE A 364 11.99 39.86 4.86
CA ILE A 364 11.11 40.80 4.17
C ILE A 364 10.60 40.30 2.80
N HIS A 365 11.26 39.32 2.15
CA HIS A 365 10.85 38.82 0.83
C HIS A 365 10.88 37.28 0.63
N ARG A 366 10.67 36.46 1.67
CA ARG A 366 10.60 34.98 1.51
C ARG A 366 9.60 34.27 2.44
N LYS A 367 9.23 33.04 2.07
CA LYS A 367 8.48 32.13 2.96
C LYS A 367 9.40 31.50 4.02
N PRO A 368 8.84 30.94 5.11
CA PRO A 368 9.63 30.27 6.16
C PRO A 368 10.46 29.10 5.65
N LEU A 369 11.61 28.90 6.30
CA LEU A 369 12.58 27.83 6.06
C LEU A 369 12.62 26.85 7.25
N THR A 370 12.44 25.56 6.98
CA THR A 370 12.68 24.49 7.97
C THR A 370 14.07 23.91 7.73
N ILE A 371 14.99 24.07 8.68
CA ILE A 371 16.37 23.58 8.57
C ILE A 371 16.48 22.32 9.43
N VAL A 372 16.74 21.17 8.80
CA VAL A 372 17.01 19.90 9.47
C VAL A 372 18.51 19.69 9.50
N VAL A 373 19.11 19.70 10.69
CA VAL A 373 20.53 19.45 10.92
C VAL A 373 20.70 18.04 11.44
N ILE A 374 21.29 17.17 10.63
CA ILE A 374 21.70 15.82 11.03
C ILE A 374 23.01 15.95 11.80
N ASN A 375 22.93 15.87 13.13
CA ASN A 375 24.08 15.97 14.01
C ASN A 375 24.57 14.58 14.42
N ASN A 376 25.56 14.08 13.70
CA ASN A 376 26.26 12.82 13.99
C ASN A 376 27.64 13.04 14.63
N HIS A 377 27.92 14.29 15.04
CA HIS A 377 29.14 14.76 15.68
C HIS A 377 30.39 14.61 14.80
N GLY A 378 30.25 14.80 13.48
CA GLY A 378 31.38 14.83 12.54
C GLY A 378 31.10 14.40 11.10
N GLY A 379 32.16 14.21 10.31
CA GLY A 379 32.08 13.81 8.91
C GLY A 379 31.75 12.32 8.67
N ALA A 380 30.52 11.89 8.91
CA ALA A 380 30.13 10.46 8.85
C ALA A 380 30.40 9.76 7.49
N ILE A 381 30.46 10.51 6.38
CA ILE A 381 30.76 9.95 5.04
C ILE A 381 32.03 9.12 5.00
N PHE A 382 33.07 9.52 5.76
CA PHE A 382 34.36 8.81 5.74
C PHE A 382 34.28 7.42 6.35
N ARG A 383 33.22 7.12 7.15
CA ARG A 383 32.96 5.75 7.66
C ARG A 383 32.45 4.81 6.58
N LEU A 384 31.86 5.34 5.50
CA LEU A 384 31.37 4.53 4.37
C LEU A 384 32.40 4.41 3.24
N LEU A 385 33.57 5.03 3.37
CA LEU A 385 34.67 4.92 2.43
C LEU A 385 35.67 3.85 2.90
N PRO A 386 36.42 3.21 1.97
CA PRO A 386 37.39 2.16 2.32
C PRO A 386 38.42 2.56 3.38
N ILE A 387 38.69 3.85 3.51
CA ILE A 387 39.65 4.42 4.47
C ILE A 387 39.34 4.06 5.93
N SER A 388 38.07 3.88 6.28
CA SER A 388 37.67 3.57 7.66
C SER A 388 38.13 2.19 8.14
N ASN A 389 38.50 1.31 7.20
CA ASN A 389 38.93 -0.05 7.48
C ASN A 389 40.45 -0.21 7.35
N THR A 390 41.13 0.77 6.76
CA THR A 390 42.58 0.70 6.47
C THR A 390 43.42 1.61 7.36
N VAL A 391 42.82 2.62 7.99
CA VAL A 391 43.51 3.62 8.80
C VAL A 391 43.18 3.44 10.28
N GLU A 392 44.16 3.68 11.15
CA GLU A 392 43.98 3.65 12.60
C GLU A 392 42.90 4.62 13.08
N ARG A 393 42.09 4.20 14.05
CA ARG A 393 40.90 4.94 14.49
C ARG A 393 41.22 6.38 14.95
N GLN A 394 42.33 6.56 15.68
CA GLN A 394 42.74 7.87 16.18
C GLN A 394 42.97 8.88 15.05
N ILE A 395 43.56 8.43 13.93
CA ILE A 395 43.80 9.27 12.75
C ILE A 395 42.48 9.61 12.06
N VAL A 396 41.56 8.64 11.96
CA VAL A 396 40.23 8.86 11.36
C VAL A 396 39.43 9.90 12.16
N ASP A 397 39.37 9.75 13.49
CA ASP A 397 38.63 10.66 14.35
C ASP A 397 39.21 12.09 14.28
N GLN A 398 40.54 12.23 14.32
CA GLN A 398 41.21 13.52 14.31
C GLN A 398 41.16 14.24 12.96
N PHE A 399 41.43 13.54 11.86
CA PHE A 399 41.68 14.19 10.56
C PHE A 399 40.54 14.04 9.54
N PHE A 400 39.60 13.12 9.77
CA PHE A 400 38.51 12.85 8.83
C PHE A 400 37.14 13.18 9.43
N TYR A 401 36.81 12.63 10.61
CA TYR A 401 35.52 12.94 11.23
C TYR A 401 35.46 14.35 11.79
N THR A 402 36.61 14.93 12.16
CA THR A 402 36.66 16.30 12.71
C THR A 402 35.65 16.48 13.84
N SER A 403 35.64 15.51 14.77
CA SER A 403 34.62 15.45 15.81
C SER A 403 34.56 16.74 16.64
N HIS A 404 33.35 17.17 16.95
CA HIS A 404 33.10 18.42 17.65
C HIS A 404 32.08 18.23 18.79
N ASN A 405 32.01 19.21 19.68
CA ASN A 405 31.02 19.25 20.76
C ASN A 405 30.33 20.62 20.82
N VAL A 406 29.93 21.14 19.64
CA VAL A 406 29.30 22.47 19.52
C VAL A 406 27.80 22.36 19.77
N SER A 407 27.27 23.28 20.58
CA SER A 407 25.83 23.36 20.86
C SER A 407 25.09 24.12 19.75
N VAL A 408 24.33 23.39 18.92
CA VAL A 408 23.45 23.99 17.90
C VAL A 408 22.35 24.84 18.53
N SER A 409 21.83 24.45 19.69
CA SER A 409 20.82 25.24 20.42
C SER A 409 21.33 26.64 20.80
N ASN A 410 22.56 26.74 21.33
CA ASN A 410 23.15 28.02 21.71
C ASN A 410 23.46 28.89 20.49
N LEU A 411 23.85 28.29 19.36
CA LEU A 411 24.01 29.02 18.10
C LEU A 411 22.67 29.60 17.63
N CYS A 412 21.61 28.80 17.63
CA CYS A 412 20.28 29.27 17.26
C CYS A 412 19.79 30.38 18.20
N LEU A 413 20.01 30.21 19.51
CA LEU A 413 19.66 31.22 20.53
C LEU A 413 20.40 32.54 20.30
N ALA A 414 21.69 32.50 19.99
CA ALA A 414 22.50 33.69 19.70
C ALA A 414 21.97 34.49 18.50
N HIS A 415 21.33 33.82 17.54
CA HIS A 415 20.74 34.44 16.35
C HIS A 415 19.22 34.65 16.44
N GLY A 416 18.57 34.31 17.57
CA GLY A 416 17.12 34.44 17.74
C GLY A 416 16.28 33.48 16.89
N VAL A 417 16.85 32.36 16.46
CA VAL A 417 16.19 31.35 15.60
C VAL A 417 15.56 30.27 16.48
N LYS A 418 14.33 29.86 16.14
CA LYS A 418 13.65 28.77 16.85
C LYS A 418 14.41 27.46 16.67
N TYR A 419 14.45 26.66 17.73
CA TYR A 419 15.21 25.42 17.79
C TYR A 419 14.39 24.31 18.43
N LEU A 420 14.47 23.10 17.87
CA LEU A 420 13.94 21.86 18.43
C LEU A 420 15.00 20.77 18.30
N LYS A 421 15.21 20.01 19.38
CA LYS A 421 16.02 18.78 19.36
C LYS A 421 15.10 17.57 19.30
N VAL A 422 15.44 16.59 18.47
CA VAL A 422 14.70 15.33 18.38
C VAL A 422 15.64 14.13 18.47
N THR A 423 15.16 13.09 19.15
CA THR A 423 15.90 11.84 19.41
C THR A 423 15.12 10.61 18.97
N THR A 424 13.80 10.74 18.80
CA THR A 424 12.92 9.63 18.40
C THR A 424 12.17 9.92 17.10
N LYS A 425 11.74 8.85 16.40
CA LYS A 425 10.95 8.97 15.17
C LYS A 425 9.64 9.78 15.36
N PRO A 426 8.84 9.57 16.43
CA PRO A 426 7.64 10.37 16.67
C PRO A 426 7.94 11.85 16.93
N GLU A 427 9.01 12.16 17.68
CA GLU A 427 9.46 13.55 17.90
C GLU A 427 9.80 14.24 16.58
N PHE A 428 10.54 13.57 15.69
CA PHE A 428 10.88 14.12 14.38
C PHE A 428 9.64 14.36 13.51
N GLN A 429 8.72 13.42 13.46
CA GLN A 429 7.45 13.58 12.72
C GLN A 429 6.61 14.74 13.28
N GLY A 430 6.55 14.88 14.60
CA GLY A 430 5.90 16.00 15.29
C GLY A 430 6.56 17.35 14.97
N ALA A 431 7.89 17.41 14.97
CA ALA A 431 8.65 18.62 14.66
C ALA A 431 8.46 19.08 13.20
N ILE A 432 8.50 18.15 12.25
CA ILE A 432 8.23 18.45 10.83
C ILE A 432 6.79 18.97 10.64
N SER A 433 5.82 18.35 11.31
CA SER A 433 4.42 18.78 11.24
C SER A 433 4.21 20.16 11.84
N THR A 434 4.86 20.45 12.97
CA THR A 434 4.85 21.77 13.64
C THR A 434 5.45 22.84 12.73
N SER A 435 6.58 22.55 12.07
CA SER A 435 7.25 23.49 11.16
C SER A 435 6.36 23.93 9.97
N LYS A 436 5.45 23.07 9.53
CA LYS A 436 4.50 23.37 8.45
C LYS A 436 3.36 24.28 8.92
N ALA A 437 2.86 24.07 10.13
CA ALA A 437 1.77 24.86 10.71
C ALA A 437 2.22 26.27 11.09
N GLU A 438 3.46 26.41 11.56
CA GLU A 438 3.98 27.70 11.98
C GLU A 438 4.48 28.55 10.80
N ASN A 439 4.37 29.87 10.95
CA ASN A 439 4.91 30.83 9.98
C ASN A 439 6.28 31.38 10.44
N SER A 440 7.18 30.48 10.84
CA SER A 440 8.51 30.84 11.31
C SER A 440 9.60 29.87 10.86
N ASP A 441 10.79 30.42 10.64
CA ASP A 441 12.02 29.65 10.45
C ASP A 441 12.32 28.86 11.72
N ILE A 442 12.76 27.63 11.54
CA ILE A 442 13.02 26.69 12.62
C ILE A 442 14.18 25.77 12.28
N VAL A 443 15.06 25.54 13.24
CA VAL A 443 16.12 24.54 13.18
C VAL A 443 15.67 23.31 13.97
N ILE A 444 15.66 22.16 13.31
CA ILE A 444 15.40 20.86 13.90
C ILE A 444 16.73 20.10 13.91
N GLU A 445 17.32 19.94 15.08
CA GLU A 445 18.52 19.12 15.28
C GLU A 445 18.11 17.66 15.51
N VAL A 446 18.62 16.77 14.65
CA VAL A 446 18.46 15.33 14.76
C VAL A 446 19.74 14.76 15.36
N GLU A 447 19.65 14.20 16.55
CA GLU A 447 20.77 13.51 17.19
C GLU A 447 21.03 12.16 16.49
N SER A 448 22.29 11.88 16.16
CA SER A 448 22.69 10.64 15.50
C SER A 448 24.14 10.24 15.82
N TRP A 449 24.57 9.05 15.36
CA TRP A 449 25.90 8.50 15.65
C TRP A 449 26.50 7.79 14.43
N ILE A 450 27.77 8.10 14.13
CA ILE A 450 28.49 7.60 12.94
C ILE A 450 28.49 6.06 12.85
N GLU A 451 28.85 5.37 13.93
CA GLU A 451 28.99 3.91 13.92
C GLU A 451 27.67 3.20 13.68
N ASP A 452 26.64 3.60 14.43
CA ASP A 452 25.35 2.99 14.31
C ASP A 452 24.73 3.21 12.92
N ASN A 453 24.89 4.42 12.35
CA ASN A 453 24.43 4.70 11.00
C ASN A 453 25.20 3.84 10.00
N ALA A 454 26.51 3.68 10.13
CA ALA A 454 27.28 2.84 9.23
C ALA A 454 26.85 1.37 9.27
N ILE A 455 26.60 0.83 10.47
CA ILE A 455 26.05 -0.52 10.66
C ILE A 455 24.68 -0.64 10.00
N PHE A 456 23.80 0.34 10.21
CA PHE A 456 22.45 0.34 9.65
C PHE A 456 22.44 0.41 8.11
N HIS A 457 23.25 1.30 7.52
CA HIS A 457 23.44 1.37 6.07
C HIS A 457 23.96 0.05 5.51
N SER A 458 24.93 -0.57 6.19
CA SER A 458 25.46 -1.87 5.75
C SER A 458 24.39 -2.97 5.82
N GLY A 459 23.58 -2.99 6.88
CA GLY A 459 22.45 -3.91 7.01
C GLY A 459 21.46 -3.77 5.86
N ILE A 460 21.02 -2.55 5.56
CA ILE A 460 20.10 -2.29 4.44
C ILE A 460 20.70 -2.74 3.11
N ARG A 461 21.98 -2.43 2.84
CA ARG A 461 22.66 -2.85 1.60
C ARG A 461 22.72 -4.37 1.47
N ASN A 462 23.05 -5.08 2.54
CA ASN A 462 23.12 -6.54 2.53
C ASN A 462 21.74 -7.16 2.27
N SER A 463 20.69 -6.70 2.97
CA SER A 463 19.32 -7.20 2.77
C SER A 463 18.75 -6.86 1.39
N ALA A 464 19.08 -5.68 0.85
CA ALA A 464 18.70 -5.30 -0.51
C ALA A 464 19.40 -6.17 -1.57
N ASN A 465 20.71 -6.44 -1.38
CA ASN A 465 21.48 -7.33 -2.24
C ASN A 465 20.89 -8.75 -2.24
N GLU A 466 20.69 -9.32 -1.06
CA GLU A 466 20.09 -10.65 -0.89
C GLU A 466 18.69 -10.71 -1.51
N THR A 467 17.84 -9.69 -1.28
CA THR A 467 16.52 -9.63 -1.91
C THR A 467 16.62 -9.62 -3.44
N ALA A 468 17.56 -8.88 -4.02
CA ALA A 468 17.77 -8.84 -5.47
C ALA A 468 18.23 -10.21 -6.01
N ASP A 469 19.17 -10.87 -5.34
CA ASP A 469 19.62 -12.23 -5.66
C ASP A 469 18.48 -13.25 -5.56
N ASN A 470 17.66 -13.16 -4.52
CA ASN A 470 16.53 -14.06 -4.28
C ASN A 470 15.47 -13.93 -5.36
N VAL A 471 15.14 -12.70 -5.77
CA VAL A 471 14.20 -12.44 -6.87
C VAL A 471 14.73 -13.02 -8.17
N LEU A 472 15.99 -12.75 -8.53
CA LEU A 472 16.56 -13.23 -9.78
C LEU A 472 16.69 -14.77 -9.79
N THR A 473 17.05 -15.37 -8.65
CA THR A 473 17.14 -16.83 -8.46
C THR A 473 15.77 -17.49 -8.54
N ALA A 474 14.75 -16.91 -7.89
CA ALA A 474 13.39 -17.41 -7.95
C ALA A 474 12.86 -17.39 -9.40
N LEU A 475 13.18 -16.34 -10.16
CA LEU A 475 12.82 -16.25 -11.57
C LEU A 475 13.61 -17.25 -12.44
N SER A 476 14.92 -17.37 -12.25
CA SER A 476 15.75 -18.26 -13.08
C SER A 476 15.40 -19.74 -12.87
N LYS A 477 15.19 -20.17 -11.62
CA LYS A 477 14.83 -21.57 -11.27
C LYS A 477 13.36 -21.93 -11.53
N ALA A 478 12.53 -21.00 -12.02
CA ALA A 478 11.16 -21.29 -12.43
C ALA A 478 11.08 -21.89 -13.86
N CYS A 479 12.21 -21.98 -14.59
CA CYS A 479 12.26 -22.38 -16.01
C CYS A 479 13.48 -23.26 -16.34
N PRO A 480 13.45 -24.10 -17.40
CA PRO A 480 14.63 -24.81 -17.88
C PRO A 480 15.72 -23.86 -18.45
N PRO A 481 17.00 -24.29 -18.47
CA PRO A 481 18.17 -23.42 -18.68
C PRO A 481 18.20 -22.60 -19.98
N ASP A 482 17.50 -23.04 -21.03
CA ASP A 482 17.48 -22.35 -22.33
C ASP A 482 16.40 -21.27 -22.45
N SER A 483 15.63 -20.98 -21.39
CA SER A 483 14.61 -19.92 -21.47
C SER A 483 14.26 -19.31 -20.11
N VAL A 484 14.89 -18.18 -19.77
CA VAL A 484 14.43 -17.20 -18.75
C VAL A 484 13.05 -16.59 -19.12
N HIS A 485 12.39 -17.13 -20.16
CA HIS A 485 11.16 -16.63 -20.76
C HIS A 485 9.87 -16.95 -19.97
N HIS A 486 9.89 -17.86 -18.98
CA HIS A 486 8.67 -18.41 -18.34
C HIS A 486 8.38 -17.94 -16.89
N ALA A 487 9.26 -17.17 -16.25
CA ALA A 487 9.11 -16.84 -14.83
C ALA A 487 8.10 -15.72 -14.51
N LEU A 488 7.95 -14.77 -15.45
CA LEU A 488 6.87 -13.78 -15.49
C LEU A 488 5.61 -14.34 -16.17
N SER A 489 5.60 -15.61 -16.61
CA SER A 489 4.41 -16.20 -17.20
C SER A 489 3.32 -16.26 -16.14
N SER A 490 2.21 -15.59 -16.42
CA SER A 490 1.00 -15.76 -15.64
C SER A 490 0.35 -17.11 -15.98
N PHE A 491 -0.19 -17.75 -14.96
CA PHE A 491 -1.03 -18.93 -15.05
C PHE A 491 -2.44 -18.55 -14.65
N LYS A 492 -3.45 -19.17 -15.24
CA LYS A 492 -4.84 -18.84 -14.92
C LYS A 492 -5.41 -19.82 -13.91
N ILE A 493 -6.10 -19.28 -12.92
CA ILE A 493 -6.96 -20.09 -12.06
C ILE A 493 -8.14 -20.57 -12.91
N HIS A 494 -8.25 -21.88 -13.10
CA HIS A 494 -9.35 -22.49 -13.85
C HIS A 494 -10.66 -22.43 -13.06
N LYS A 495 -10.62 -22.86 -11.79
CA LYS A 495 -11.75 -22.79 -10.86
C LYS A 495 -11.27 -22.88 -9.40
N MET A 496 -12.15 -22.48 -8.49
CA MET A 496 -12.03 -22.74 -7.05
C MET A 496 -13.25 -23.57 -6.61
N GLU A 497 -13.04 -24.50 -5.70
CA GLU A 497 -14.09 -25.25 -5.00
C GLU A 497 -13.87 -25.12 -3.50
N PHE A 498 -14.93 -25.21 -2.70
CA PHE A 498 -14.78 -25.26 -1.25
C PHE A 498 -15.83 -26.15 -0.57
N PHE A 499 -15.43 -26.74 0.56
CA PHE A 499 -16.22 -27.72 1.31
C PHE A 499 -16.30 -27.32 2.78
N HIS A 500 -17.51 -27.34 3.36
CA HIS A 500 -17.70 -27.13 4.80
C HIS A 500 -17.42 -28.43 5.55
N PHE A 501 -16.50 -28.40 6.53
CA PHE A 501 -16.15 -29.55 7.36
C PHE A 501 -16.55 -29.33 8.82
N ARG A 502 -16.74 -30.44 9.54
CA ARG A 502 -16.92 -30.47 10.99
C ARG A 502 -16.18 -31.66 11.58
N VAL A 503 -15.29 -31.40 12.52
CA VAL A 503 -14.40 -32.37 13.16
C VAL A 503 -14.61 -32.36 14.67
N SER A 504 -14.71 -33.53 15.31
CA SER A 504 -14.89 -33.64 16.77
C SER A 504 -13.59 -33.39 17.54
N LEU A 505 -13.67 -32.75 18.71
CA LEU A 505 -12.54 -32.48 19.59
C LEU A 505 -12.49 -33.42 20.80
N ASN A 506 -11.28 -33.72 21.29
CA ASN A 506 -11.01 -34.46 22.53
C ASN A 506 -11.26 -33.62 23.78
N GLU A 507 -11.02 -32.32 23.69
CA GLU A 507 -11.08 -31.36 24.79
C GLU A 507 -11.83 -30.08 24.33
N PRO A 508 -12.44 -29.31 25.24
CA PRO A 508 -13.11 -28.06 24.91
C PRO A 508 -12.17 -27.00 24.29
N PRO A 509 -12.66 -26.16 23.35
CA PRO A 509 -11.95 -24.97 22.92
C PRO A 509 -11.81 -23.99 24.10
N THR A 510 -10.65 -23.34 24.21
CA THR A 510 -10.33 -22.45 25.35
C THR A 510 -11.14 -21.14 25.43
N SER A 511 -12.01 -20.85 24.45
CA SER A 511 -12.82 -19.62 24.32
C SER A 511 -14.24 -19.71 24.88
N ASP A 512 -14.77 -20.90 25.17
CA ASP A 512 -16.16 -21.05 25.62
C ASP A 512 -16.32 -20.77 27.12
N THR A 513 -16.98 -19.66 27.46
CA THR A 513 -17.39 -19.31 28.84
C THR A 513 -18.78 -19.84 29.21
N MET A 514 -19.48 -20.49 28.28
CA MET A 514 -20.83 -21.01 28.49
C MET A 514 -20.79 -22.54 28.65
N ILE A 515 -20.74 -23.00 29.90
CA ILE A 515 -21.00 -24.41 30.24
C ILE A 515 -22.50 -24.64 30.02
N THR A 516 -22.88 -25.02 28.80
CA THR A 516 -24.16 -25.67 28.52
C THR A 516 -23.92 -27.15 28.27
N ASP A 517 -24.83 -28.01 28.75
CA ASP A 517 -24.78 -29.48 28.89
C ASP A 517 -24.42 -30.37 27.66
N LEU A 518 -23.68 -29.87 26.66
CA LEU A 518 -23.28 -30.64 25.48
C LEU A 518 -21.89 -31.26 25.67
N THR A 519 -21.84 -32.59 25.75
CA THR A 519 -20.64 -33.41 25.99
C THR A 519 -19.70 -33.57 24.78
N THR A 520 -19.94 -32.87 23.67
CA THR A 520 -19.16 -32.98 22.42
C THR A 520 -18.87 -31.62 21.79
N TYR A 521 -17.58 -31.30 21.66
CA TYR A 521 -17.08 -30.08 21.03
C TYR A 521 -16.67 -30.35 19.58
N TYR A 522 -16.84 -29.35 18.71
CA TYR A 522 -16.55 -29.47 17.29
C TYR A 522 -15.71 -28.30 16.78
N ARG A 523 -14.86 -28.62 15.80
CA ARG A 523 -14.11 -27.69 14.98
C ARG A 523 -14.75 -27.63 13.59
N GLU A 524 -15.29 -26.48 13.24
CA GLU A 524 -15.89 -26.24 11.93
C GLU A 524 -15.06 -25.26 11.10
N GLY A 525 -15.13 -25.39 9.78
CA GLY A 525 -14.40 -24.57 8.84
C GLY A 525 -14.59 -25.02 7.40
N PHE A 526 -13.77 -24.52 6.50
CA PHE A 526 -13.81 -24.82 5.07
C PHE A 526 -12.46 -25.28 4.55
N ILE A 527 -12.47 -26.19 3.58
CA ILE A 527 -11.31 -26.46 2.73
C ILE A 527 -11.57 -25.85 1.36
N ALA A 528 -10.71 -24.93 0.94
CA ALA A 528 -10.67 -24.37 -0.40
C ALA A 528 -9.68 -25.15 -1.27
N THR A 529 -10.07 -25.47 -2.48
CA THR A 529 -9.23 -26.10 -3.49
C THR A 529 -9.18 -25.24 -4.74
N ILE A 530 -7.99 -24.89 -5.18
CA ILE A 530 -7.74 -24.10 -6.40
C ILE A 530 -7.14 -25.00 -7.46
N TYR A 531 -7.72 -24.93 -8.66
CA TYR A 531 -7.26 -25.65 -9.85
C TYR A 531 -6.66 -24.65 -10.83
N LEU A 532 -5.43 -24.90 -11.27
CA LEU A 532 -4.79 -24.13 -12.33
C LEU A 532 -5.12 -24.73 -13.70
N ASP A 533 -4.87 -23.95 -14.76
CA ASP A 533 -5.10 -24.33 -16.15
C ASP A 533 -4.31 -25.54 -16.65
N ASP A 534 -3.17 -25.85 -16.03
CA ASP A 534 -2.35 -27.04 -16.30
C ASP A 534 -2.74 -28.28 -15.51
N GLY A 535 -3.79 -28.19 -14.68
CA GLY A 535 -4.25 -29.25 -13.79
C GLY A 535 -3.54 -29.31 -12.44
N SER A 536 -2.60 -28.41 -12.15
CA SER A 536 -2.01 -28.29 -10.82
C SER A 536 -3.08 -27.88 -9.79
N VAL A 537 -3.00 -28.47 -8.61
CA VAL A 537 -4.01 -28.30 -7.54
C VAL A 537 -3.33 -27.83 -6.27
N GLY A 538 -3.99 -26.92 -5.56
CA GLY A 538 -3.57 -26.52 -4.22
C GLY A 538 -4.75 -26.43 -3.26
N HIS A 539 -4.49 -26.76 -2.00
CA HIS A 539 -5.48 -26.83 -0.94
C HIS A 539 -5.18 -25.81 0.15
N GLY A 540 -6.23 -25.23 0.74
CA GLY A 540 -6.13 -24.27 1.82
C GLY A 540 -7.21 -24.47 2.86
N GLU A 541 -6.83 -24.45 4.13
CA GLU A 541 -7.75 -24.55 5.26
C GLU A 541 -8.19 -23.15 5.72
N ILE A 542 -9.50 -23.00 5.94
CA ILE A 542 -10.16 -21.74 6.28
C ILE A 542 -11.07 -22.02 7.48
N ALA A 543 -10.55 -21.80 8.67
CA ALA A 543 -11.20 -22.27 9.87
C ALA A 543 -11.30 -21.10 10.88
N PRO A 544 -12.38 -20.31 10.85
CA PRO A 544 -12.57 -19.20 11.79
C PRO A 544 -12.74 -19.72 13.23
N LEU A 545 -12.36 -18.93 14.22
CA LEU A 545 -12.54 -19.17 15.67
C LEU A 545 -13.08 -17.90 16.32
N ASP A 546 -13.59 -17.97 17.56
CA ASP A 546 -14.14 -16.81 18.29
C ASP A 546 -13.14 -15.65 18.48
N VAL A 547 -11.83 -15.94 18.46
CA VAL A 547 -10.77 -14.91 18.49
C VAL A 547 -10.72 -14.07 17.21
N HIS A 548 -11.33 -14.54 16.13
CA HIS A 548 -11.47 -13.81 14.89
C HIS A 548 -12.72 -12.94 14.97
N LYS A 549 -12.67 -11.71 14.45
CA LYS A 549 -13.87 -10.86 14.26
C LYS A 549 -14.70 -11.33 13.05
N GLU A 550 -14.82 -12.64 12.87
CA GLU A 550 -15.45 -13.31 11.73
C GLU A 550 -16.24 -14.52 12.24
N ASN A 551 -17.26 -14.93 11.49
CA ASN A 551 -18.07 -16.11 11.80
C ASN A 551 -18.21 -16.98 10.54
N LEU A 552 -18.61 -18.25 10.70
CA LEU A 552 -18.73 -19.20 9.59
C LEU A 552 -19.65 -18.72 8.47
N VAL A 553 -20.72 -17.98 8.81
CA VAL A 553 -21.71 -17.48 7.85
C VAL A 553 -21.14 -16.36 6.99
N ASP A 554 -20.38 -15.45 7.60
CA ASP A 554 -19.72 -14.34 6.90
C ASP A 554 -18.53 -14.85 6.07
N VAL A 555 -17.79 -15.85 6.58
CA VAL A 555 -16.71 -16.55 5.86
C VAL A 555 -17.26 -17.25 4.61
N ASP A 556 -18.34 -18.03 4.75
CA ASP A 556 -19.06 -18.65 3.63
C ASP A 556 -19.43 -17.62 2.54
N GLY A 557 -19.90 -16.44 2.94
CA GLY A 557 -20.17 -15.34 2.02
C GLY A 557 -18.95 -14.89 1.21
N GLN A 558 -17.78 -14.75 1.84
CA GLN A 558 -16.55 -14.39 1.13
C GLN A 558 -16.06 -15.52 0.21
N LEU A 559 -16.17 -16.79 0.63
CA LEU A 559 -15.79 -17.93 -0.21
C LEU A 559 -16.68 -18.04 -1.45
N CYS A 560 -17.99 -17.80 -1.30
CA CYS A 560 -18.91 -17.71 -2.42
C CYS A 560 -18.49 -16.59 -3.39
N PHE A 561 -18.07 -15.42 -2.89
CA PHE A 561 -17.57 -14.34 -3.75
C PHE A 561 -16.31 -14.76 -4.50
N LEU A 562 -15.31 -15.26 -3.78
CA LEU A 562 -13.99 -15.62 -4.31
C LEU A 562 -14.07 -16.75 -5.35
N MET A 563 -14.95 -17.73 -5.14
CA MET A 563 -15.20 -18.82 -6.09
C MET A 563 -15.47 -18.30 -7.51
N HIS A 564 -16.15 -17.16 -7.64
CA HIS A 564 -16.44 -16.53 -8.93
C HIS A 564 -15.36 -15.53 -9.32
N ALA A 565 -14.92 -14.69 -8.38
CA ALA A 565 -13.97 -13.61 -8.64
C ALA A 565 -12.58 -14.12 -9.07
N LEU A 566 -12.20 -15.35 -8.69
CA LEU A 566 -10.91 -15.96 -9.03
C LEU A 566 -10.89 -16.64 -10.41
N LYS A 567 -12.05 -16.91 -11.02
CA LYS A 567 -12.12 -17.66 -12.28
C LYS A 567 -11.44 -16.88 -13.41
N GLY A 568 -10.43 -17.48 -14.03
CA GLY A 568 -9.64 -16.87 -15.09
C GLY A 568 -8.62 -15.83 -14.62
N VAL A 569 -8.48 -15.62 -13.31
CA VAL A 569 -7.51 -14.68 -12.75
C VAL A 569 -6.09 -15.21 -12.90
N GLU A 570 -5.19 -14.32 -13.28
CA GLU A 570 -3.77 -14.61 -13.48
C GLU A 570 -3.00 -14.59 -12.15
N ILE A 571 -2.18 -15.63 -11.90
CA ILE A 571 -1.23 -15.75 -10.80
C ILE A 571 0.18 -16.03 -11.35
N SER A 572 1.22 -15.80 -10.56
CA SER A 572 2.61 -16.13 -10.94
C SER A 572 3.46 -16.51 -9.73
N TYR A 573 4.67 -17.01 -9.97
CA TYR A 573 5.63 -17.34 -8.92
C TYR A 573 6.07 -16.14 -8.08
N VAL A 574 5.81 -14.91 -8.55
CA VAL A 574 6.06 -13.68 -7.79
C VAL A 574 5.33 -13.69 -6.45
N LEU A 575 4.17 -14.34 -6.35
CA LEU A 575 3.41 -14.43 -5.10
C LEU A 575 4.19 -15.13 -3.98
N ALA A 576 5.08 -16.07 -4.31
CA ALA A 576 5.92 -16.78 -3.35
C ALA A 576 7.05 -15.91 -2.76
N LEU A 577 7.36 -14.76 -3.36
CA LEU A 577 8.34 -13.81 -2.81
C LEU A 577 7.83 -13.10 -1.55
N MET A 578 6.53 -13.22 -1.25
CA MET A 578 5.89 -12.57 -0.11
C MET A 578 6.07 -11.04 -0.21
N LYS A 579 6.32 -10.36 0.93
CA LYS A 579 6.62 -8.93 0.98
C LYS A 579 5.58 -8.08 0.23
N GLY A 580 4.28 -8.27 0.47
CA GLY A 580 3.21 -7.47 -0.13
C GLY A 580 2.76 -7.93 -1.54
N SER A 581 3.33 -9.00 -2.09
CA SER A 581 2.96 -9.57 -3.39
C SER A 581 1.51 -10.05 -3.43
N PHE A 582 1.02 -10.74 -2.39
CA PHE A 582 -0.38 -11.14 -2.27
C PHE A 582 -1.29 -9.94 -2.11
N SER A 583 -0.96 -8.99 -1.23
CA SER A 583 -1.76 -7.76 -1.06
C SER A 583 -1.89 -6.98 -2.38
N THR A 584 -0.80 -6.88 -3.14
CA THR A 584 -0.80 -6.20 -4.45
C THR A 584 -1.64 -6.94 -5.47
N TRP A 585 -1.55 -8.27 -5.49
CA TRP A 585 -2.33 -9.12 -6.39
C TRP A 585 -3.83 -9.10 -6.06
N ILE A 586 -4.20 -9.19 -4.78
CA ILE A 586 -5.60 -9.06 -4.32
C ILE A 586 -6.18 -7.72 -4.81
N TRP A 587 -5.45 -6.62 -4.64
CA TRP A 587 -5.87 -5.32 -5.13
C TRP A 587 -5.96 -5.29 -6.66
N ASN A 588 -4.86 -5.50 -7.37
CA ASN A 588 -4.77 -5.29 -8.81
C ASN A 588 -5.63 -6.27 -9.63
N ASN A 589 -5.68 -7.54 -9.22
CA ASN A 589 -6.34 -8.60 -9.98
C ASN A 589 -7.79 -8.83 -9.52
N LEU A 590 -8.07 -8.75 -8.22
CA LEU A 590 -9.43 -8.96 -7.69
C LEU A 590 -10.21 -7.67 -7.53
N GLY A 591 -9.57 -6.50 -7.52
CA GLY A 591 -10.24 -5.23 -7.22
C GLY A 591 -10.79 -5.20 -5.80
N LEU A 592 -10.09 -5.85 -4.86
CA LEU A 592 -10.49 -5.92 -3.46
C LEU A 592 -9.46 -5.23 -2.58
N PRO A 593 -9.85 -4.38 -1.62
CA PRO A 593 -8.94 -3.94 -0.58
C PRO A 593 -8.42 -5.17 0.19
N PRO A 594 -7.10 -5.36 0.37
CA PRO A 594 -6.56 -6.57 1.00
C PRO A 594 -7.04 -6.80 2.44
N HIS A 595 -7.40 -5.73 3.15
CA HIS A 595 -7.95 -5.79 4.51
C HIS A 595 -9.44 -6.14 4.56
N SER A 596 -10.15 -6.15 3.42
CA SER A 596 -11.55 -6.58 3.34
C SER A 596 -11.70 -8.10 3.35
N ILE A 597 -10.65 -8.84 3.00
CA ILE A 597 -10.66 -10.30 3.09
C ILE A 597 -10.39 -10.70 4.54
N PHE A 598 -11.26 -11.54 5.08
CA PHE A 598 -11.16 -12.04 6.44
C PHE A 598 -9.84 -12.80 6.67
N PRO A 599 -9.23 -12.71 7.87
CA PRO A 599 -7.94 -13.34 8.14
C PRO A 599 -7.87 -14.83 7.80
N SER A 600 -8.84 -15.65 8.20
CA SER A 600 -8.83 -17.09 7.89
C SER A 600 -9.03 -17.35 6.39
N VAL A 601 -9.89 -16.57 5.73
CA VAL A 601 -10.15 -16.65 4.29
C VAL A 601 -8.88 -16.32 3.51
N ARG A 602 -8.19 -15.26 3.90
CA ARG A 602 -6.92 -14.86 3.31
C ARG A 602 -5.86 -15.93 3.53
N CYS A 603 -5.76 -16.49 4.74
CA CYS A 603 -4.82 -17.57 5.03
C CYS A 603 -5.05 -18.79 4.15
N GLY A 604 -6.29 -19.29 4.03
CA GLY A 604 -6.55 -20.43 3.15
C GLY A 604 -6.42 -20.12 1.66
N LEU A 605 -6.71 -18.89 1.22
CA LEU A 605 -6.46 -18.47 -0.17
C LEU A 605 -4.96 -18.46 -0.50
N GLU A 606 -4.14 -17.84 0.35
CA GLU A 606 -2.68 -17.84 0.19
C GLU A 606 -2.12 -19.26 0.25
N MET A 607 -2.60 -20.09 1.19
CA MET A 607 -2.22 -21.50 1.32
C MET A 607 -2.50 -22.28 0.02
N ALA A 608 -3.73 -22.18 -0.50
CA ALA A 608 -4.14 -22.89 -1.70
C ALA A 608 -3.34 -22.45 -2.93
N ILE A 609 -3.08 -21.15 -3.09
CA ILE A 609 -2.28 -20.64 -4.20
C ILE A 609 -0.82 -21.09 -4.09
N LEU A 610 -0.20 -20.97 -2.92
CA LEU A 610 1.20 -21.40 -2.72
C LEU A 610 1.36 -22.91 -2.94
N ASN A 611 0.41 -23.71 -2.46
CA ASN A 611 0.39 -25.16 -2.70
C ASN A 611 0.24 -25.48 -4.19
N ALA A 612 -0.64 -24.78 -4.92
CA ALA A 612 -0.82 -24.98 -6.35
C ALA A 612 0.45 -24.61 -7.16
N LEU A 613 1.13 -23.52 -6.78
CA LEU A 613 2.39 -23.11 -7.39
C LEU A 613 3.52 -24.09 -7.06
N ALA A 614 3.58 -24.62 -5.83
CA ALA A 614 4.56 -25.62 -5.43
C ALA A 614 4.36 -26.93 -6.21
N ALA A 615 3.11 -27.39 -6.33
CA ALA A 615 2.73 -28.57 -7.10
C ALA A 615 3.10 -28.41 -8.57
N ARG A 616 2.80 -27.26 -9.18
CA ARG A 616 3.15 -26.94 -10.58
C ARG A 616 4.66 -27.01 -10.82
N ARG A 617 5.45 -26.55 -9.86
CA ARG A 617 6.92 -26.56 -9.93
C ARG A 617 7.51 -27.95 -9.64
N GLY A 618 6.72 -28.89 -9.13
CA GLY A 618 7.22 -30.17 -8.64
C GLY A 618 8.07 -30.03 -7.36
N SER A 619 7.92 -28.92 -6.61
CA SER A 619 8.68 -28.62 -5.40
C SER A 619 7.79 -28.64 -4.15
N SER A 620 8.39 -28.57 -2.96
CA SER A 620 7.65 -28.32 -1.72
C SER A 620 7.36 -26.83 -1.54
N LEU A 621 6.37 -26.48 -0.72
CA LEU A 621 6.07 -25.09 -0.36
C LEU A 621 7.27 -24.42 0.32
N PHE A 622 8.02 -25.15 1.16
CA PHE A 622 9.28 -24.66 1.74
C PHE A 622 10.29 -24.26 0.65
N LYS A 623 10.56 -25.13 -0.34
CA LYS A 623 11.50 -24.84 -1.43
C LYS A 623 11.01 -23.73 -2.37
N LEU A 624 9.69 -23.58 -2.49
CA LEU A 624 9.09 -22.48 -3.24
C LEU A 624 9.36 -21.13 -2.56
N LEU A 625 9.19 -21.06 -1.23
CA LEU A 625 9.45 -19.86 -0.43
C LEU A 625 10.95 -19.59 -0.20
N TYR A 626 11.78 -20.64 -0.19
CA TYR A 626 13.23 -20.56 0.07
C TYR A 626 14.07 -21.31 -0.98
N PRO A 627 14.34 -20.70 -2.15
CA PRO A 627 14.99 -21.37 -3.28
C PRO A 627 16.51 -21.57 -3.17
N HIS A 628 17.19 -21.10 -2.10
CA HIS A 628 18.66 -21.04 -1.99
C HIS A 628 19.36 -22.31 -1.49
N SER A 629 18.63 -23.36 -1.14
CA SER A 629 19.20 -24.55 -0.47
C SER A 629 20.00 -25.54 -1.37
N GLU A 630 20.55 -25.11 -2.51
CA GLU A 630 21.21 -26.01 -3.48
C GLU A 630 22.69 -25.70 -3.73
N THR A 631 23.30 -24.76 -3.01
CA THR A 631 24.71 -24.37 -3.25
C THR A 631 25.75 -25.22 -2.51
N SER A 632 25.35 -26.29 -1.81
CA SER A 632 26.26 -27.31 -1.28
C SER A 632 26.09 -28.63 -2.04
N GLU A 633 26.93 -28.86 -3.06
CA GLU A 633 27.17 -30.18 -3.64
C GLU A 633 27.82 -31.10 -2.56
N GLY A 634 26.99 -31.69 -1.71
CA GLY A 634 27.37 -32.73 -0.76
C GLY A 634 26.27 -33.81 -0.71
N PRO A 635 26.61 -35.10 -0.61
CA PRO A 635 25.61 -36.16 -0.61
C PRO A 635 24.88 -36.21 0.75
N SER A 636 23.54 -36.23 0.71
CA SER A 636 22.63 -36.53 1.82
C SER A 636 22.49 -35.46 2.92
N GLU A 637 21.93 -34.28 2.62
CA GLU A 637 21.30 -33.46 3.66
C GLU A 637 19.91 -34.02 3.99
N ALA A 638 19.68 -34.34 5.28
CA ALA A 638 18.37 -34.76 5.78
C ALA A 638 17.32 -33.66 5.53
N SER A 639 16.07 -34.05 5.22
CA SER A 639 14.97 -33.10 5.02
C SER A 639 14.86 -32.15 6.23
N PRO A 640 14.66 -30.83 6.02
CA PRO A 640 14.48 -29.88 7.12
C PRO A 640 13.34 -30.31 8.04
N SER A 641 13.56 -30.15 9.34
CA SER A 641 12.56 -30.44 10.38
C SER A 641 12.41 -29.24 11.32
N ILE A 642 11.25 -29.19 11.98
CA ILE A 642 10.98 -28.22 13.03
C ILE A 642 10.65 -28.93 14.34
N ARG A 643 11.04 -28.31 15.46
CA ARG A 643 10.66 -28.78 16.79
C ARG A 643 9.23 -28.37 17.10
N VAL A 644 8.46 -29.28 17.68
CA VAL A 644 7.08 -29.00 18.11
C VAL A 644 7.06 -28.77 19.61
N CYS A 645 6.29 -27.78 20.07
CA CYS A 645 6.04 -27.50 21.47
C CYS A 645 4.89 -28.38 21.96
N GLY A 646 5.10 -29.10 23.06
CA GLY A 646 4.06 -29.87 23.73
C GLY A 646 3.07 -28.94 24.42
N LEU A 647 1.78 -29.29 24.41
CA LEU A 647 0.72 -28.49 25.03
C LEU A 647 0.12 -29.25 26.21
N ILE A 648 -0.04 -28.56 27.34
CA ILE A 648 -0.71 -29.05 28.54
C ILE A 648 -1.83 -28.08 28.89
N ASP A 649 -3.05 -28.61 28.99
CA ASP A 649 -4.17 -27.87 29.57
C ASP A 649 -4.13 -27.96 31.10
N SER A 650 -4.66 -26.97 31.81
CA SER A 650 -4.43 -26.81 33.24
C SER A 650 -5.60 -27.23 34.12
N ASN A 651 -6.42 -28.19 33.72
CA ASN A 651 -7.59 -28.60 34.50
C ASN A 651 -7.29 -29.63 35.61
N GLY A 652 -6.06 -30.17 35.68
CA GLY A 652 -5.63 -31.14 36.71
C GLY A 652 -4.98 -30.51 37.95
N THR A 653 -4.73 -31.31 38.99
CA THR A 653 -3.92 -30.90 40.14
C THR A 653 -2.44 -30.64 39.73
N PRO A 654 -1.67 -29.82 40.47
CA PRO A 654 -0.25 -29.58 40.16
C PRO A 654 0.57 -30.86 39.94
N ALA A 655 0.32 -31.91 40.73
CA ALA A 655 1.00 -33.20 40.58
C ALA A 655 0.62 -33.95 39.29
N GLN A 656 -0.66 -33.90 38.88
CA GLN A 656 -1.10 -34.49 37.61
C GLN A 656 -0.49 -33.74 36.42
N MET A 657 -0.44 -32.41 36.48
CA MET A 657 0.15 -31.59 35.41
C MET A 657 1.65 -31.81 35.30
N ALA A 658 2.35 -31.94 36.43
CA ALA A 658 3.74 -32.35 36.44
C ALA A 658 3.95 -33.74 35.83
N HIS A 659 3.07 -34.71 36.13
CA HIS A 659 3.13 -36.05 35.54
C HIS A 659 2.96 -36.02 34.01
N VAL A 660 1.94 -35.32 33.50
CA VAL A 660 1.71 -35.14 32.05
C VAL A 660 2.90 -34.46 31.39
N ALA A 661 3.48 -33.42 32.02
CA ALA A 661 4.68 -32.78 31.53
C ALA A 661 5.87 -33.74 31.47
N GLY A 662 6.03 -34.61 32.48
CA GLY A 662 7.02 -35.67 32.48
C GLY A 662 6.88 -36.62 31.28
N LEU A 663 5.65 -37.05 30.98
CA LEU A 663 5.36 -37.92 29.82
C LEU A 663 5.71 -37.23 28.49
N LEU A 664 5.36 -35.95 28.32
CA LEU A 664 5.74 -35.20 27.12
C LEU A 664 7.27 -35.08 26.97
N VAL A 665 8.01 -34.89 28.07
CA VAL A 665 9.48 -34.88 28.00
C VAL A 665 10.03 -36.27 27.64
N GLU A 666 9.45 -37.35 28.18
CA GLU A 666 9.80 -38.73 27.84
C GLU A 666 9.52 -39.05 26.37
N ASP A 667 8.44 -38.48 25.81
CA ASP A 667 8.09 -38.52 24.38
C ASP A 667 9.08 -37.71 23.52
N GLY A 668 9.93 -36.86 24.10
CA GLY A 668 10.96 -36.10 23.41
C GLY A 668 10.65 -34.62 23.17
N PHE A 669 9.61 -34.05 23.81
CA PHE A 669 9.34 -32.62 23.71
C PHE A 669 10.40 -31.80 24.46
N SER A 670 11.03 -30.85 23.78
CA SER A 670 12.05 -29.94 24.36
C SER A 670 11.48 -28.63 24.92
N ALA A 671 10.24 -28.31 24.57
CA ALA A 671 9.49 -27.17 25.07
C ALA A 671 8.04 -27.56 25.37
N ILE A 672 7.50 -27.07 26.48
CA ILE A 672 6.14 -27.33 26.92
C ILE A 672 5.44 -26.00 27.20
N LYS A 673 4.24 -25.85 26.64
CA LYS A 673 3.32 -24.74 26.91
C LYS A 673 2.23 -25.20 27.86
N LEU A 674 2.06 -24.47 28.95
CA LEU A 674 0.99 -24.67 29.93
C LEU A 674 0.00 -23.52 29.80
N LYS A 675 -1.28 -23.85 29.63
CA LYS A 675 -2.35 -22.88 29.85
C LYS A 675 -2.35 -22.48 31.33
N VAL A 676 -2.54 -21.21 31.62
CA VAL A 676 -2.71 -20.67 32.99
C VAL A 676 -3.92 -19.75 32.99
N ALA A 677 -4.23 -19.11 34.13
CA ALA A 677 -5.42 -18.29 34.31
C ALA A 677 -6.72 -19.09 34.07
N ARG A 678 -6.70 -20.38 34.45
CA ARG A 678 -7.88 -21.27 34.43
C ARG A 678 -8.49 -21.45 35.82
N ARG A 679 -7.73 -21.11 36.86
CA ARG A 679 -8.15 -21.18 38.26
C ARG A 679 -8.52 -19.78 38.76
N SER A 680 -9.28 -19.73 39.84
CA SER A 680 -9.70 -18.49 40.47
C SER A 680 -8.57 -17.76 41.19
N ASP A 681 -7.54 -18.48 41.68
CA ASP A 681 -6.38 -17.89 42.35
C ASP A 681 -5.12 -18.05 41.47
N PRO A 682 -4.48 -16.94 41.03
CA PRO A 682 -3.23 -17.00 40.28
C PRO A 682 -2.09 -17.75 41.00
N LEU A 683 -2.11 -17.85 42.34
CA LEU A 683 -1.10 -18.60 43.08
C LEU A 683 -1.21 -20.11 42.90
N GLU A 684 -2.40 -20.64 42.64
CA GLU A 684 -2.59 -22.05 42.32
C GLU A 684 -2.00 -22.39 40.95
N ASP A 685 -2.20 -21.50 39.96
CA ASP A 685 -1.54 -21.61 38.65
C ASP A 685 -0.02 -21.53 38.78
N ALA A 686 0.49 -20.67 39.68
CA ALA A 686 1.92 -20.60 39.96
C ALA A 686 2.44 -21.92 40.55
N GLU A 687 1.69 -22.58 41.43
CA GLU A 687 2.09 -23.87 42.02
C GLU A 687 2.20 -24.99 40.97
N VAL A 688 1.33 -24.98 39.96
CA VAL A 688 1.44 -25.89 38.80
C VAL A 688 2.79 -25.69 38.10
N ILE A 689 3.19 -24.45 37.82
CA ILE A 689 4.49 -24.16 37.18
C ILE A 689 5.65 -24.67 38.03
N LYS A 690 5.59 -24.50 39.36
CA LYS A 690 6.66 -24.95 40.26
C LYS A 690 6.82 -26.47 40.26
N GLU A 691 5.73 -27.21 40.40
CA GLU A 691 5.78 -28.68 40.41
C GLU A 691 6.14 -29.25 39.04
N VAL A 692 5.66 -28.64 37.94
CA VAL A 692 6.08 -29.01 36.59
C VAL A 692 7.58 -28.78 36.42
N ARG A 693 8.10 -27.60 36.79
CA ARG A 693 9.53 -27.27 36.71
C ARG A 693 10.39 -28.24 37.53
N LYS A 694 9.93 -28.65 38.71
CA LYS A 694 10.60 -29.65 39.56
C LYS A 694 10.67 -31.02 38.89
N LYS A 695 9.62 -31.42 38.15
CA LYS A 695 9.56 -32.71 37.46
C LYS A 695 10.37 -32.75 36.16
N VAL A 696 10.31 -31.71 35.33
CA VAL A 696 10.96 -31.69 33.99
C VAL A 696 12.39 -31.13 33.99
N GLY A 697 12.83 -30.51 35.09
CA GLY A 697 14.15 -29.93 35.22
C GLY A 697 14.31 -28.60 34.47
N ARG A 698 15.49 -27.96 34.55
CA ARG A 698 15.76 -26.61 34.01
C ARG A 698 16.04 -26.54 32.50
N LYS A 699 16.36 -27.67 31.87
CA LYS A 699 16.71 -27.74 30.43
C LYS A 699 15.51 -27.62 29.50
N ILE A 700 14.32 -27.98 29.98
CA ILE A 700 13.08 -27.92 29.20
C ILE A 700 12.54 -26.49 29.21
N ALA A 701 12.25 -25.93 28.04
CA ALA A 701 11.62 -24.62 27.97
C ALA A 701 10.17 -24.73 28.47
N ILE A 702 9.79 -23.92 29.44
CA ILE A 702 8.41 -23.82 29.93
C ILE A 702 7.84 -22.49 29.48
N ARG A 703 6.71 -22.52 28.79
CA ARG A 703 5.93 -21.34 28.40
C ARG A 703 4.61 -21.38 29.16
N ALA A 704 4.15 -20.24 29.65
CA ALA A 704 2.85 -20.11 30.29
C ALA A 704 1.96 -19.24 29.41
N ASP A 705 0.67 -19.53 29.31
CA ASP A 705 -0.27 -18.86 28.40
C ASP A 705 -1.56 -18.47 29.14
N ALA A 706 -1.69 -17.18 29.44
CA ALA A 706 -2.78 -16.61 30.23
C ALA A 706 -3.94 -16.10 29.39
N ASN A 707 -3.75 -15.90 28.07
CA ASN A 707 -4.79 -15.56 27.11
C ASN A 707 -5.60 -14.30 27.53
N ARG A 708 -4.92 -13.30 28.11
CA ARG A 708 -5.48 -12.03 28.63
C ARG A 708 -6.50 -12.14 29.78
N LYS A 709 -6.51 -13.24 30.54
CA LYS A 709 -7.55 -13.47 31.55
C LYS A 709 -7.34 -12.74 32.88
N TRP A 710 -6.09 -12.50 33.28
CA TRP A 710 -5.79 -11.84 34.55
C TRP A 710 -5.91 -10.32 34.46
N SER A 711 -6.39 -9.72 35.56
CA SER A 711 -6.14 -8.31 35.86
C SER A 711 -4.64 -8.04 36.02
N TYR A 712 -4.26 -6.77 36.00
CA TYR A 712 -2.86 -6.36 36.18
C TYR A 712 -2.28 -6.90 37.49
N GLU A 713 -3.01 -6.75 38.60
CA GLU A 713 -2.59 -7.15 39.93
C GLU A 713 -2.44 -8.68 40.06
N GLU A 714 -3.39 -9.44 39.52
CA GLU A 714 -3.34 -10.91 39.50
C GLU A 714 -2.15 -11.43 38.70
N ALA A 715 -1.88 -10.83 37.53
CA ALA A 715 -0.74 -11.18 36.71
C ALA A 715 0.58 -10.93 37.45
N VAL A 716 0.72 -9.78 38.12
CA VAL A 716 1.89 -9.44 38.93
C VAL A 716 2.07 -10.41 40.11
N GLN A 717 0.99 -10.79 40.76
CA GLN A 717 1.00 -11.78 41.84
C GLN A 717 1.51 -13.16 41.37
N PHE A 718 1.02 -13.65 40.22
CA PHE A 718 1.53 -14.86 39.59
C PHE A 718 3.02 -14.73 39.26
N ALA A 719 3.41 -13.63 38.59
CA ALA A 719 4.76 -13.38 38.13
C ALA A 719 5.79 -13.40 39.26
N HIS A 720 5.49 -12.75 40.40
CA HIS A 720 6.37 -12.77 41.58
C HIS A 720 6.55 -14.18 42.15
N SER A 721 5.53 -15.03 42.10
CA SER A 721 5.58 -16.41 42.58
C SER A 721 6.44 -17.33 41.69
N VAL A 722 6.50 -17.05 40.37
CA VAL A 722 7.22 -17.89 39.39
C VAL A 722 8.56 -17.33 38.91
N LYS A 723 8.94 -16.12 39.31
CA LYS A 723 10.16 -15.41 38.85
C LYS A 723 11.44 -16.24 38.88
N ASN A 724 11.62 -17.08 39.89
CA ASN A 724 12.82 -17.90 40.08
C ASN A 724 12.75 -19.30 39.42
N TYR A 725 11.69 -19.60 38.67
CA TYR A 725 11.45 -20.92 38.07
C TYR A 725 11.80 -21.00 36.57
N ASN A 726 12.48 -19.99 36.03
CA ASN A 726 13.05 -19.98 34.68
C ASN A 726 12.02 -20.31 33.59
N ILE A 727 10.84 -19.70 33.62
CA ILE A 727 9.92 -19.76 32.48
C ILE A 727 10.53 -18.98 31.31
N GLN A 728 10.34 -19.46 30.07
CA GLN A 728 10.88 -18.82 28.88
C GLN A 728 10.19 -17.47 28.62
N TYR A 729 8.86 -17.46 28.75
CA TYR A 729 8.02 -16.28 28.74
C TYR A 729 6.59 -16.62 29.19
N LEU A 730 5.80 -15.58 29.44
CA LEU A 730 4.36 -15.63 29.68
C LEU A 730 3.61 -14.99 28.49
N GLU A 731 2.72 -15.74 27.84
CA GLU A 731 1.90 -15.26 26.71
C GLU A 731 0.73 -14.44 27.27
N GLU A 732 0.65 -13.16 26.85
CA GLU A 732 -0.48 -12.24 27.07
C GLU A 732 -1.01 -12.22 28.53
N PRO A 733 -0.17 -11.78 29.49
CA PRO A 733 -0.45 -11.89 30.93
C PRO A 733 -1.62 -11.04 31.43
N VAL A 734 -1.94 -9.94 30.74
CA VAL A 734 -2.84 -8.89 31.22
C VAL A 734 -3.99 -8.69 30.24
N GLN A 735 -5.14 -8.21 30.74
CA GLN A 735 -6.34 -7.94 29.94
C GLN A 735 -6.13 -6.89 28.83
N HIS A 736 -5.40 -5.81 29.12
CA HIS A 736 -5.19 -4.69 28.21
C HIS A 736 -3.73 -4.66 27.74
N ASP A 737 -3.52 -4.54 26.43
CA ASP A 737 -2.19 -4.53 25.83
C ASP A 737 -1.32 -3.33 26.26
N ALA A 738 -1.96 -2.21 26.61
CA ALA A 738 -1.32 -1.03 27.18
C ALA A 738 -0.55 -1.32 28.49
N ASP A 739 -0.97 -2.33 29.25
CA ASP A 739 -0.35 -2.69 30.53
C ASP A 739 0.82 -3.68 30.38
N ILE A 740 1.02 -4.26 29.19
CA ILE A 740 2.05 -5.29 28.97
C ILE A 740 3.45 -4.75 29.28
N LEU A 741 3.77 -3.55 28.82
CA LEU A 741 5.11 -2.96 29.03
C LEU A 741 5.35 -2.67 30.52
N ARG A 742 4.35 -2.10 31.19
CA ARG A 742 4.37 -1.83 32.63
C ARG A 742 4.57 -3.13 33.43
N PHE A 743 3.88 -4.20 33.04
CA PHE A 743 4.05 -5.53 33.64
C PHE A 743 5.47 -6.07 33.48
N CYS A 744 6.07 -5.89 32.30
CA CYS A 744 7.46 -6.31 32.05
C CYS A 744 8.45 -5.56 32.95
N GLU A 745 8.28 -4.25 33.09
CA GLU A 745 9.13 -3.38 33.91
C GLU A 745 9.00 -3.71 35.41
N GLU A 746 7.78 -3.97 35.89
CA GLU A 746 7.53 -4.27 37.31
C GLU A 746 8.02 -5.66 37.72
N THR A 747 7.73 -6.68 36.91
CA THR A 747 7.98 -8.08 37.30
C THR A 747 9.35 -8.59 36.86
N GLY A 748 9.87 -8.09 35.72
CA GLY A 748 11.04 -8.62 35.03
C GLY A 748 10.80 -9.98 34.35
N ILE A 749 9.55 -10.47 34.28
CA ILE A 749 9.19 -11.67 33.52
C ILE A 749 9.11 -11.33 32.04
N ALA A 750 9.71 -12.19 31.21
CA ALA A 750 9.59 -12.09 29.76
C ALA A 750 8.16 -12.38 29.30
N VAL A 751 7.67 -11.60 28.34
CA VAL A 751 6.33 -11.71 27.77
C VAL A 751 6.39 -12.08 26.29
N ALA A 752 5.40 -12.83 25.83
CA ALA A 752 5.15 -13.07 24.42
C ALA A 752 3.81 -12.50 23.98
N LEU A 753 3.77 -11.94 22.77
CA LEU A 753 2.55 -11.38 22.16
C LEU A 753 1.82 -12.48 21.38
N ASP A 754 0.51 -12.64 21.59
CA ASP A 754 -0.39 -13.55 20.87
C ASP A 754 -1.69 -12.82 20.50
N GLU A 755 -2.63 -12.65 21.43
CA GLU A 755 -3.89 -11.91 21.20
C GLU A 755 -3.68 -10.46 20.75
N THR A 756 -2.56 -9.83 21.09
CA THR A 756 -2.20 -8.50 20.60
C THR A 756 -2.13 -8.45 19.08
N LEU A 757 -1.72 -9.55 18.44
CA LEU A 757 -1.58 -9.61 16.99
C LEU A 757 -2.92 -9.66 16.26
N SER A 758 -3.99 -10.17 16.88
CA SER A 758 -5.32 -10.22 16.26
C SER A 758 -5.99 -8.83 16.21
N SER A 759 -5.53 -7.90 17.04
CA SER A 759 -6.06 -6.54 17.12
C SER A 759 -5.43 -5.56 16.11
N ILE A 760 -4.39 -5.99 15.39
CA ILE A 760 -3.66 -5.14 14.44
C ILE A 760 -4.58 -4.72 13.30
N GLN A 761 -4.76 -3.40 13.16
CA GLN A 761 -5.40 -2.79 12.00
C GLN A 761 -4.37 -2.03 11.18
N GLY A 762 -4.38 -2.22 9.85
CA GLY A 762 -3.42 -1.58 8.96
C GLY A 762 -2.06 -2.27 8.92
N ASN A 763 -0.98 -1.50 8.91
CA ASN A 763 0.39 -2.01 8.78
C ASN A 763 0.88 -2.62 10.12
N PRO A 764 1.20 -3.93 10.17
CA PRO A 764 1.65 -4.58 11.41
C PRO A 764 2.90 -3.95 12.04
N ILE A 765 3.81 -3.42 11.22
CA ILE A 765 5.08 -2.85 11.69
C ILE A 765 4.85 -1.58 12.52
N ASP A 766 3.91 -0.73 12.09
CA ASP A 766 3.60 0.51 12.79
C ASP A 766 3.00 0.22 14.17
N TYR A 767 2.14 -0.81 14.26
CA TYR A 767 1.56 -1.24 15.54
C TYR A 767 2.61 -1.87 16.47
N LEU A 768 3.40 -2.80 15.94
CA LEU A 768 4.41 -3.55 16.70
C LEU A 768 5.56 -2.69 17.20
N SER A 769 5.81 -1.53 16.57
CA SER A 769 6.83 -0.57 17.02
C SER A 769 6.70 -0.17 18.50
N LYS A 770 5.48 -0.23 19.06
CA LYS A 770 5.21 0.02 20.50
C LYS A 770 5.81 -1.03 21.42
N PHE A 771 6.01 -2.26 20.94
CA PHE A 771 6.42 -3.42 21.72
C PHE A 771 7.90 -3.76 21.56
N ASN A 772 8.77 -2.77 21.32
CA ASN A 772 10.20 -3.01 21.19
C ASN A 772 10.97 -3.17 22.53
N HIS A 773 10.25 -3.27 23.65
CA HIS A 773 10.85 -3.40 24.96
C HIS A 773 11.61 -4.74 25.12
N PRO A 774 12.77 -4.80 25.82
CA PRO A 774 13.52 -6.04 26.05
C PRO A 774 12.75 -7.13 26.80
N GLY A 775 11.75 -6.74 27.60
CA GLY A 775 10.84 -7.68 28.25
C GLY A 775 9.91 -8.43 27.29
N ILE A 776 9.74 -7.96 26.06
CA ILE A 776 9.02 -8.69 25.01
C ILE A 776 10.00 -9.65 24.34
N ALA A 777 9.92 -10.93 24.68
CA ALA A 777 10.87 -11.95 24.25
C ALA A 777 10.42 -12.73 23.00
N ALA A 778 9.12 -12.82 22.75
CA ALA A 778 8.60 -13.60 21.63
C ALA A 778 7.31 -13.03 21.04
N VAL A 779 6.99 -13.48 19.82
CA VAL A 779 5.74 -13.21 19.11
C VAL A 779 5.19 -14.55 18.63
N VAL A 780 3.99 -14.89 19.08
CA VAL A 780 3.26 -16.12 18.76
C VAL A 780 2.33 -15.85 17.59
N ILE A 781 2.73 -16.29 16.40
CA ILE A 781 2.10 -15.94 15.13
C ILE A 781 1.22 -17.10 14.69
N LYS A 782 -0.09 -16.85 14.62
CA LYS A 782 -1.06 -17.77 14.03
C LYS A 782 -1.44 -17.25 12.63
N PRO A 783 -0.95 -17.84 11.53
CA PRO A 783 -1.22 -17.34 10.18
C PRO A 783 -2.71 -17.15 9.87
N SER A 784 -3.58 -18.04 10.37
CA SER A 784 -5.04 -17.93 10.24
C SER A 784 -5.63 -16.69 10.92
N VAL A 785 -5.02 -16.22 12.01
CA VAL A 785 -5.47 -15.06 12.80
C VAL A 785 -4.91 -13.74 12.28
N VAL A 786 -3.64 -13.71 11.86
CA VAL A 786 -2.97 -12.47 11.40
C VAL A 786 -3.25 -12.14 9.93
N GLY A 787 -3.97 -13.02 9.22
CA GLY A 787 -4.40 -12.80 7.85
C GLY A 787 -3.41 -13.30 6.80
N GLY A 788 -2.95 -14.53 6.96
CA GLY A 788 -2.19 -15.27 5.96
C GLY A 788 -0.68 -15.28 6.17
N PHE A 789 -0.02 -15.99 5.26
CA PHE A 789 1.43 -16.23 5.26
C PHE A 789 2.19 -14.92 5.01
N GLU A 790 1.66 -14.00 4.19
CA GLU A 790 2.32 -12.73 3.90
C GLU A 790 2.44 -11.85 5.14
N ASN A 791 1.34 -11.68 5.88
CA ASN A 791 1.33 -10.94 7.13
C ASN A 791 2.14 -11.67 8.22
N ALA A 792 2.01 -13.00 8.30
CA ALA A 792 2.78 -13.81 9.25
C ALA A 792 4.28 -13.68 9.02
N SER A 793 4.74 -13.68 7.75
CA SER A 793 6.15 -13.51 7.40
C SER A 793 6.63 -12.09 7.76
N LEU A 794 5.82 -11.06 7.51
CA LEU A 794 6.16 -9.68 7.87
C LEU A 794 6.31 -9.50 9.40
N ILE A 795 5.41 -10.10 10.20
CA ILE A 795 5.47 -10.07 11.66
C ILE A 795 6.68 -10.87 12.17
N ALA A 796 6.94 -12.05 11.59
CA ALA A 796 8.09 -12.88 11.95
C ALA A 796 9.41 -12.16 11.65
N GLN A 797 9.54 -11.55 10.46
CA GLN A 797 10.70 -10.78 10.06
C GLN A 797 10.94 -9.61 11.02
N TRP A 798 9.88 -8.90 11.45
CA TRP A 798 9.99 -7.86 12.47
C TRP A 798 10.49 -8.40 13.80
N ALA A 799 9.91 -9.50 14.30
CA ALA A 799 10.29 -10.11 15.57
C ALA A 799 11.78 -10.49 15.56
N GLN A 800 12.21 -11.21 14.53
CA GLN A 800 13.61 -11.63 14.32
C GLN A 800 14.55 -10.42 14.20
N TRP A 801 14.14 -9.39 13.48
CA TRP A 801 14.92 -8.15 13.36
C TRP A 801 15.10 -7.46 14.71
N GLN A 802 14.10 -7.49 15.60
CA GLN A 802 14.20 -6.99 16.97
C GLN A 802 14.85 -7.97 17.95
N GLY A 803 15.37 -9.12 17.48
CA GLY A 803 15.97 -10.16 18.31
C GLY A 803 14.98 -10.91 19.19
N LYS A 804 13.70 -10.95 18.80
CA LYS A 804 12.60 -11.65 19.48
C LYS A 804 12.35 -12.99 18.79
N ILE A 805 11.89 -13.98 19.54
CA ILE A 805 11.56 -15.31 19.01
C ILE A 805 10.26 -15.24 18.19
N ALA A 806 10.29 -15.64 16.93
CA ALA A 806 9.08 -15.81 16.11
C ALA A 806 8.57 -17.25 16.23
N VAL A 807 7.41 -17.44 16.85
CA VAL A 807 6.81 -18.77 17.07
C VAL A 807 5.57 -18.92 16.19
N ILE A 808 5.67 -19.68 15.10
CA ILE A 808 4.46 -20.11 14.36
C ILE A 808 3.64 -21.06 15.23
N SER A 809 2.35 -20.79 15.38
CA SER A 809 1.41 -21.56 16.19
C SER A 809 0.16 -21.91 15.40
N SER A 810 -0.44 -23.05 15.72
CA SER A 810 -1.76 -23.43 15.21
C SER A 810 -2.88 -22.85 16.08
N ALA A 811 -4.02 -22.58 15.44
CA ALA A 811 -5.32 -22.24 15.98
C ALA A 811 -6.30 -23.40 15.67
N PHE A 812 -5.93 -24.61 16.10
CA PHE A 812 -6.67 -25.85 15.82
C PHE A 812 -6.84 -26.17 14.33
N GLU A 813 -5.78 -25.95 13.53
CA GLU A 813 -5.75 -26.46 12.15
C GLU A 813 -5.65 -28.00 12.12
N SER A 814 -6.23 -28.56 11.06
CA SER A 814 -6.12 -29.99 10.70
C SER A 814 -4.74 -30.34 10.15
N SER A 815 -4.55 -31.61 9.77
CA SER A 815 -3.31 -32.03 9.09
C SER A 815 -3.02 -31.23 7.81
N VAL A 816 -4.03 -30.67 7.13
CA VAL A 816 -3.85 -29.80 5.96
C VAL A 816 -3.15 -28.50 6.32
N GLY A 817 -3.72 -27.72 7.25
CA GLY A 817 -3.12 -26.47 7.70
C GLY A 817 -1.78 -26.68 8.40
N LEU A 818 -1.66 -27.73 9.22
CA LEU A 818 -0.40 -28.07 9.90
C LEU A 818 0.72 -28.41 8.93
N ALA A 819 0.46 -29.15 7.85
CA ALA A 819 1.47 -29.44 6.84
C ALA A 819 2.00 -28.16 6.19
N ALA A 820 1.12 -27.21 5.86
CA ALA A 820 1.54 -25.91 5.35
C ALA A 820 2.34 -25.11 6.40
N PHE A 821 1.91 -25.12 7.67
CA PHE A 821 2.59 -24.42 8.76
C PHE A 821 3.95 -25.02 9.11
N VAL A 822 4.14 -26.33 8.97
CA VAL A 822 5.45 -26.98 9.14
C VAL A 822 6.44 -26.45 8.11
N GLN A 823 6.03 -26.44 6.84
CA GLN A 823 6.87 -25.95 5.75
C GLN A 823 7.14 -24.44 5.89
N PHE A 824 6.14 -23.66 6.29
CA PHE A 824 6.31 -22.23 6.55
C PHE A 824 7.20 -21.94 7.76
N SER A 825 7.08 -22.69 8.85
CA SER A 825 7.94 -22.55 10.03
C SER A 825 9.41 -22.85 9.69
N SER A 826 9.65 -23.85 8.83
CA SER A 826 11.00 -24.11 8.31
C SER A 826 11.54 -22.91 7.52
N TYR A 827 10.71 -22.26 6.70
CA TYR A 827 11.07 -21.03 5.98
C TYR A 827 11.42 -19.90 6.96
N ILE A 828 10.61 -19.69 7.99
CA ILE A 828 10.85 -18.65 9.01
C ILE A 828 12.15 -18.92 9.79
N ASN A 829 12.47 -20.17 10.10
CA ASN A 829 13.73 -20.53 10.75
C ASN A 829 14.93 -20.29 9.84
N SER A 830 14.83 -20.62 8.54
CA SER A 830 15.89 -20.30 7.57
C SER A 830 16.09 -18.79 7.45
N GLN A 831 15.00 -18.02 7.38
CA GLN A 831 15.02 -16.56 7.35
C GLN A 831 15.70 -15.96 8.60
N ASP A 832 15.46 -16.51 9.79
CA ASP A 832 16.13 -16.04 11.03
C ASP A 832 17.65 -16.19 10.93
N VAL A 833 18.11 -17.31 10.39
CA VAL A 833 19.54 -17.58 10.20
C VAL A 833 20.15 -16.55 9.26
N ASP A 834 19.47 -16.20 8.16
CA ASP A 834 19.97 -15.18 7.23
C ASP A 834 19.99 -13.79 7.88
N ILE A 835 18.95 -13.42 8.64
CA ILE A 835 18.92 -12.17 9.41
C ILE A 835 20.07 -12.11 10.43
N LEU A 836 20.34 -13.18 11.17
CA LEU A 836 21.43 -13.24 12.14
C LEU A 836 22.80 -13.13 11.46
N ARG A 837 23.00 -13.76 10.29
CA ARG A 837 24.20 -13.58 9.46
C ARG A 837 24.38 -12.12 9.06
N VAL A 838 23.33 -11.46 8.57
CA VAL A 838 23.37 -10.03 8.19
C VAL A 838 23.72 -9.14 9.39
N LYS A 839 23.27 -9.51 10.60
CA LYS A 839 23.55 -8.75 11.84
C LYS A 839 24.86 -9.16 12.54
N ASN A 840 25.65 -10.07 11.97
CA ASN A 840 26.87 -10.63 12.57
C ASN A 840 26.64 -11.17 14.00
N LYS A 841 25.52 -11.87 14.23
CA LYS A 841 25.18 -12.50 15.52
C LYS A 841 25.23 -14.01 15.41
N GLU A 842 25.59 -14.69 16.50
CA GLU A 842 25.56 -16.16 16.58
C GLU A 842 24.13 -16.70 16.52
N THR A 843 24.00 -17.91 15.96
CA THR A 843 22.72 -18.62 15.85
C THR A 843 22.28 -19.13 17.23
N ASN A 844 21.12 -18.68 17.68
CA ASN A 844 20.49 -19.22 18.89
C ASN A 844 19.81 -20.57 18.63
N SER A 845 19.49 -21.28 19.70
CA SER A 845 18.85 -22.61 19.70
C SER A 845 17.59 -22.68 18.83
N SER A 846 17.40 -23.80 18.12
CA SER A 846 16.20 -24.10 17.32
C SER A 846 14.89 -23.87 18.09
N VAL A 847 14.00 -23.09 17.47
CA VAL A 847 12.70 -22.67 17.99
C VAL A 847 11.71 -23.85 18.00
N ALA A 848 11.03 -24.05 19.13
CA ALA A 848 9.90 -24.97 19.21
C ALA A 848 8.61 -24.22 18.84
N HIS A 849 7.93 -24.68 17.79
CA HIS A 849 6.71 -24.08 17.23
C HIS A 849 5.45 -24.61 17.90
N GLY A 850 4.41 -23.77 17.99
CA GLY A 850 3.15 -24.04 18.68
C GLY A 850 2.18 -24.91 17.88
N LEU A 851 2.64 -26.03 17.31
CA LEU A 851 1.83 -26.91 16.45
C LEU A 851 1.23 -28.11 17.19
N GLY A 852 1.21 -28.08 18.52
CA GLY A 852 0.83 -29.21 19.38
C GLY A 852 -0.68 -29.50 19.47
N THR A 853 -1.54 -28.70 18.83
CA THR A 853 -3.02 -28.86 18.92
C THR A 853 -3.55 -30.08 18.16
N TYR A 854 -2.75 -30.71 17.29
CA TYR A 854 -3.15 -31.85 16.48
C TYR A 854 -3.66 -33.04 17.30
N LYS A 855 -3.12 -33.27 18.51
CA LYS A 855 -3.58 -34.34 19.41
C LYS A 855 -5.00 -34.10 19.97
N TRP A 856 -5.55 -32.91 19.81
CA TRP A 856 -6.89 -32.56 20.31
C TRP A 856 -8.00 -32.87 19.29
N LEU A 857 -7.66 -33.18 18.04
CA LEU A 857 -8.63 -33.63 17.04
C LEU A 857 -8.89 -35.14 17.21
N LYS A 858 -10.16 -35.55 17.34
CA LYS A 858 -10.54 -36.99 17.39
C LYS A 858 -10.48 -37.66 16.03
N GLU A 859 -10.76 -36.88 15.00
CA GLU A 859 -10.78 -37.24 13.60
C GLU A 859 -10.08 -36.13 12.81
N ASP A 860 -9.63 -36.41 11.60
CA ASP A 860 -8.96 -35.41 10.75
C ASP A 860 -9.75 -35.21 9.46
N ILE A 861 -9.50 -34.06 8.82
CA ILE A 861 -10.01 -33.72 7.48
C ILE A 861 -9.36 -34.61 6.43
N THR A 862 -8.18 -35.14 6.72
CA THR A 862 -7.45 -36.06 5.84
C THR A 862 -7.65 -37.51 6.25
N SER A 863 -7.60 -38.44 5.28
CA SER A 863 -7.63 -39.89 5.58
C SER A 863 -6.32 -40.38 6.24
N GLN A 864 -5.23 -39.65 6.06
CA GLN A 864 -3.93 -39.88 6.68
C GLN A 864 -3.50 -38.64 7.45
N THR A 865 -3.15 -38.77 8.72
CA THR A 865 -2.73 -37.64 9.56
C THR A 865 -1.27 -37.28 9.30
N LEU A 866 -0.92 -36.00 9.48
CA LEU A 866 0.46 -35.54 9.41
C LEU A 866 1.32 -36.26 10.44
N ASN A 867 2.47 -36.75 10.00
CA ASN A 867 3.41 -37.47 10.84
C ASN A 867 4.22 -36.50 11.72
N ILE A 868 3.90 -36.44 13.02
CA ILE A 868 4.65 -35.67 14.04
C ILE A 868 5.10 -36.63 15.13
N ASN A 869 6.35 -37.07 15.07
CA ASN A 869 6.84 -38.19 15.86
C ASN A 869 8.24 -37.95 16.43
N ARG A 870 8.56 -38.73 17.47
CA ARG A 870 9.88 -38.75 18.10
C ARG A 870 10.87 -39.45 17.18
N LYS A 871 11.97 -38.77 16.85
CA LYS A 871 13.02 -39.34 16.00
C LYS A 871 13.96 -40.28 16.79
N PRO A 872 14.32 -41.46 16.28
CA PRO A 872 15.21 -42.39 16.99
C PRO A 872 16.64 -41.86 17.23
N ASP A 873 17.17 -41.02 16.34
CA ASP A 873 18.54 -40.50 16.36
C ASP A 873 18.69 -39.19 17.16
N THR A 874 17.73 -38.27 17.12
CA THR A 874 17.76 -37.04 17.92
C THR A 874 17.04 -37.17 19.25
N GLY A 875 16.10 -38.13 19.37
CA GLY A 875 15.26 -38.33 20.54
C GLY A 875 14.22 -37.22 20.77
N ILE A 876 14.08 -36.27 19.84
CA ILE A 876 13.20 -35.09 19.94
C ILE A 876 11.97 -35.26 19.05
N VAL A 877 10.83 -34.70 19.46
CA VAL A 877 9.61 -34.63 18.63
C VAL A 877 9.73 -33.54 17.59
N GLU A 878 9.67 -33.93 16.33
CA GLU A 878 9.83 -33.04 15.18
C GLU A 878 8.76 -33.31 14.11
N ALA A 879 8.53 -32.32 13.26
CA ALA A 879 7.73 -32.43 12.05
C ALA A 879 8.61 -32.15 10.82
N TYR A 880 8.52 -33.00 9.80
CA TYR A 880 9.39 -32.95 8.63
C TYR A 880 8.73 -32.25 7.44
N VAL A 881 9.52 -31.48 6.70
CA VAL A 881 9.07 -30.84 5.45
C VAL A 881 8.68 -31.89 4.41
N ALA A 882 9.39 -33.02 4.34
CA ALA A 882 9.07 -34.12 3.41
C ALA A 882 7.69 -34.73 3.67
N ASP A 883 7.39 -35.10 4.93
CA ASP A 883 6.11 -35.70 5.31
C ASP A 883 4.95 -34.72 5.06
N ALA A 884 5.16 -33.43 5.35
CA ALA A 884 4.19 -32.39 5.07
C ALA A 884 3.93 -32.17 3.57
N ASP A 885 4.99 -32.23 2.74
CA ASP A 885 4.89 -32.11 1.29
C ASP A 885 4.18 -33.32 0.66
N GLU A 886 4.50 -34.54 1.11
CA GLU A 886 3.87 -35.77 0.66
C GLU A 886 2.36 -35.77 0.97
N LEU A 887 1.97 -35.35 2.18
CA LEU A 887 0.57 -35.26 2.57
C LEU A 887 -0.22 -34.31 1.66
N LEU A 888 0.32 -33.12 1.35
CA LEU A 888 -0.35 -32.14 0.50
C LEU A 888 -0.46 -32.59 -0.96
N LYS A 889 0.53 -33.33 -1.47
CA LYS A 889 0.52 -33.88 -2.85
C LYS A 889 -0.45 -35.05 -3.01
N THR A 890 -0.57 -35.88 -1.99
CA THR A 890 -1.41 -37.10 -2.00
C THR A 890 -2.74 -36.92 -1.29
N LEU A 891 -3.12 -35.66 -1.01
CA LEU A 891 -4.23 -35.31 -0.14
C LEU A 891 -5.53 -36.01 -0.56
N GLN A 892 -6.10 -36.77 0.38
CA GLN A 892 -7.43 -37.33 0.26
C GLN A 892 -8.32 -36.78 1.35
N ILE A 893 -9.25 -35.92 0.97
CA ILE A 893 -10.25 -35.34 1.88
C ILE A 893 -11.16 -36.47 2.39
N ASN A 894 -11.23 -36.61 3.70
CA ASN A 894 -12.12 -37.52 4.38
C ASN A 894 -13.58 -37.06 4.18
N LYS A 895 -14.32 -37.78 3.32
CA LYS A 895 -15.71 -37.42 3.00
C LYS A 895 -16.66 -37.56 4.20
N SER A 896 -16.30 -38.28 5.26
CA SER A 896 -17.19 -38.45 6.43
C SER A 896 -17.37 -37.18 7.25
N VAL A 897 -16.40 -36.26 7.18
CA VAL A 897 -16.42 -35.00 7.96
C VAL A 897 -16.93 -33.80 7.16
N ILE A 898 -17.26 -33.99 5.88
CA ILE A 898 -17.78 -32.93 5.00
C ILE A 898 -19.30 -32.81 5.15
N LEU A 899 -19.76 -31.63 5.58
CA LEU A 899 -21.18 -31.33 5.77
C LEU A 899 -21.85 -30.84 4.48
N ARG A 900 -21.15 -30.06 3.66
CA ARG A 900 -21.72 -29.41 2.47
C ARG A 900 -20.66 -29.12 1.42
N SER A 901 -21.03 -29.32 0.15
CA SER A 901 -20.29 -28.84 -1.03
C SER A 901 -21.07 -27.70 -1.71
N PHE A 902 -20.36 -26.75 -2.30
CA PHE A 902 -20.96 -25.60 -2.97
C PHE A 902 -20.72 -25.65 -4.47
N ASN A 903 -21.76 -25.34 -5.26
CA ASN A 903 -21.72 -25.30 -6.72
C ASN A 903 -22.13 -23.91 -7.23
N GLU A 904 -21.61 -23.52 -8.39
CA GLU A 904 -21.96 -22.27 -9.08
C GLU A 904 -23.44 -22.28 -9.51
N MET A 905 -24.18 -21.22 -9.17
CA MET A 905 -25.55 -21.02 -9.64
C MET A 905 -25.57 -20.12 -10.89
N PRO A 906 -26.31 -20.49 -11.95
CA PRO A 906 -26.36 -19.68 -13.16
C PRO A 906 -27.20 -18.41 -12.97
N VAL A 907 -26.74 -17.31 -13.57
CA VAL A 907 -27.50 -16.06 -13.68
C VAL A 907 -28.41 -16.15 -14.91
N HIS A 908 -29.71 -15.98 -14.71
CA HIS A 908 -30.69 -15.97 -15.79
C HIS A 908 -30.89 -14.52 -16.26
N THR A 909 -30.71 -14.26 -17.55
CA THR A 909 -30.95 -12.94 -18.14
C THR A 909 -32.11 -13.01 -19.11
N TYR A 910 -33.10 -12.13 -18.98
CA TYR A 910 -34.26 -12.06 -19.86
C TYR A 910 -34.73 -10.61 -20.09
N GLN A 911 -35.61 -10.43 -21.08
CA GLN A 911 -36.25 -9.16 -21.39
C GLN A 911 -37.71 -9.20 -20.96
N LEU A 912 -38.15 -8.21 -20.20
CA LEU A 912 -39.52 -8.11 -19.72
C LEU A 912 -40.20 -6.88 -20.31
N ASN A 913 -41.32 -7.08 -21.03
CA ASN A 913 -42.11 -5.97 -21.53
C ASN A 913 -43.13 -5.57 -20.46
N LEU A 914 -43.10 -4.31 -20.06
CA LEU A 914 -44.00 -3.75 -19.05
C LEU A 914 -44.62 -2.45 -19.56
N ASP A 915 -45.95 -2.40 -19.46
CA ASP A 915 -46.74 -1.22 -19.77
C ASP A 915 -47.24 -0.57 -18.48
N SER A 916 -46.69 0.61 -18.17
CA SER A 916 -47.16 1.46 -17.08
C SER A 916 -48.14 2.53 -17.60
N ALA A 917 -48.76 3.29 -16.71
CA ALA A 917 -49.70 4.35 -17.15
C ALA A 917 -48.99 5.47 -17.93
N TYR A 918 -47.67 5.59 -17.76
CA TYR A 918 -46.87 6.70 -18.27
C TYR A 918 -45.67 6.26 -19.14
N LEU A 919 -45.34 4.97 -19.14
CA LEU A 919 -44.13 4.41 -19.74
C LEU A 919 -44.34 2.96 -20.20
N SER A 920 -44.09 2.67 -21.48
CA SER A 920 -43.94 1.30 -22.00
C SER A 920 -42.46 1.02 -22.26
N CYS A 921 -41.92 -0.06 -21.70
CA CYS A 921 -40.52 -0.40 -21.89
C CYS A 921 -40.26 -1.91 -21.93
N SER A 922 -39.23 -2.28 -22.70
CA SER A 922 -38.62 -3.61 -22.72
C SER A 922 -37.38 -3.57 -21.85
N VAL A 923 -37.42 -4.24 -20.69
CA VAL A 923 -36.45 -4.07 -19.59
C VAL A 923 -35.56 -5.29 -19.51
N LYS A 924 -34.23 -5.08 -19.48
CA LYS A 924 -33.28 -6.14 -19.18
C LYS A 924 -33.36 -6.48 -17.69
N VAL A 925 -33.68 -7.73 -17.38
CA VAL A 925 -33.74 -8.25 -16.02
C VAL A 925 -32.75 -9.41 -15.88
N GLN A 926 -32.03 -9.43 -14.76
CA GLN A 926 -31.14 -10.51 -14.38
C GLN A 926 -31.57 -11.08 -13.03
N GLU A 927 -31.57 -12.40 -12.92
CA GLU A 927 -32.10 -13.10 -11.76
C GLU A 927 -31.21 -14.29 -11.38
N ILE A 928 -31.03 -14.47 -10.07
CA ILE A 928 -30.33 -15.61 -9.49
C ILE A 928 -30.96 -16.01 -8.14
N GLY A 929 -30.91 -17.30 -7.82
CA GLY A 929 -31.50 -17.87 -6.62
C GLY A 929 -32.82 -18.61 -6.89
N PRO A 930 -33.36 -19.30 -5.87
CA PRO A 930 -34.55 -20.13 -6.03
C PRO A 930 -35.81 -19.29 -6.28
N ALA A 931 -36.51 -19.56 -7.38
CA ALA A 931 -37.72 -18.83 -7.79
C ALA A 931 -38.86 -18.87 -6.76
N ALA A 932 -38.92 -19.93 -5.95
CA ALA A 932 -39.90 -20.13 -4.89
C ALA A 932 -39.55 -19.42 -3.56
N SER A 933 -38.45 -18.66 -3.50
CA SER A 933 -38.09 -17.93 -2.29
C SER A 933 -39.06 -16.78 -2.03
N ASN A 934 -39.59 -16.72 -0.81
CA ASN A 934 -40.42 -15.59 -0.35
C ASN A 934 -39.58 -14.35 -0.03
N ASN A 935 -38.26 -14.51 0.13
CA ASN A 935 -37.32 -13.41 0.37
C ASN A 935 -36.76 -12.93 -0.97
N VAL A 936 -37.20 -11.76 -1.44
CA VAL A 936 -36.87 -11.22 -2.77
C VAL A 936 -36.16 -9.88 -2.62
N LEU A 937 -34.95 -9.78 -3.19
CA LEU A 937 -34.19 -8.54 -3.25
C LEU A 937 -34.18 -7.98 -4.67
N ILE A 938 -34.44 -6.68 -4.80
CA ILE A 938 -34.33 -5.97 -6.08
C ILE A 938 -33.21 -4.94 -6.00
N PHE A 939 -32.24 -5.04 -6.91
CA PHE A 939 -31.06 -4.21 -6.98
C PHE A 939 -31.19 -3.10 -8.03
N LEU A 940 -30.96 -1.85 -7.62
CA LEU A 940 -31.13 -0.64 -8.41
C LEU A 940 -29.80 0.11 -8.54
N HIS A 941 -29.27 0.19 -9.75
CA HIS A 941 -27.99 0.84 -10.02
C HIS A 941 -28.08 2.39 -10.00
N GLY A 942 -26.92 3.04 -9.96
CA GLY A 942 -26.80 4.51 -10.06
C GLY A 942 -26.90 5.03 -11.51
N PHE A 943 -26.83 6.35 -11.70
CA PHE A 943 -26.76 6.92 -13.05
C PHE A 943 -25.52 6.38 -13.79
N LEU A 944 -25.66 6.06 -15.08
CA LEU A 944 -24.69 5.31 -15.92
C LEU A 944 -24.47 3.83 -15.53
N GLY A 945 -24.95 3.37 -14.37
CA GLY A 945 -24.86 1.96 -13.99
C GLY A 945 -25.72 1.05 -14.86
N THR A 946 -25.56 -0.27 -14.69
CA THR A 946 -26.40 -1.30 -15.31
C THR A 946 -26.72 -2.40 -14.31
N SER A 947 -27.59 -3.33 -14.68
CA SER A 947 -27.92 -4.53 -13.90
C SER A 947 -26.69 -5.39 -13.56
N ASP A 948 -25.64 -5.29 -14.40
CA ASP A 948 -24.43 -6.10 -14.28
C ASP A 948 -23.57 -5.70 -13.05
N ASP A 949 -23.74 -4.48 -12.54
CA ASP A 949 -22.99 -3.96 -11.37
C ASP A 949 -23.23 -4.77 -10.09
N TRP A 950 -24.33 -5.53 -10.05
CA TRP A 950 -24.77 -6.26 -8.87
C TRP A 950 -24.47 -7.76 -8.92
N ILE A 951 -24.04 -8.30 -10.06
CA ILE A 951 -23.96 -9.76 -10.26
C ILE A 951 -23.09 -10.46 -9.22
N ASP A 952 -21.92 -9.91 -8.91
CA ASP A 952 -21.01 -10.52 -7.94
C ASP A 952 -21.60 -10.52 -6.52
N ILE A 953 -22.34 -9.46 -6.14
CA ILE A 953 -23.06 -9.37 -4.87
C ILE A 953 -24.25 -10.35 -4.87
N MET A 954 -25.05 -10.36 -5.94
CA MET A 954 -26.23 -11.21 -6.08
C MET A 954 -25.87 -12.70 -5.99
N LYS A 955 -24.75 -13.13 -6.60
CA LYS A 955 -24.26 -14.51 -6.51
C LYS A 955 -24.09 -14.97 -5.08
N VAL A 956 -23.56 -14.12 -4.21
CA VAL A 956 -23.37 -14.45 -2.79
C VAL A 956 -24.69 -14.46 -2.01
N ILE A 957 -25.56 -13.49 -2.25
CA ILE A 957 -26.84 -13.38 -1.53
C ILE A 957 -27.84 -14.45 -1.96
N SER A 958 -27.71 -14.97 -3.19
CA SER A 958 -28.64 -15.92 -3.82
C SER A 958 -28.88 -17.23 -3.06
N GLY A 959 -27.96 -17.62 -2.17
CA GLY A 959 -28.15 -18.78 -1.29
C GLY A 959 -29.24 -18.59 -0.23
N SER A 960 -29.65 -17.35 0.04
CA SER A 960 -30.61 -16.99 1.10
C SER A 960 -31.80 -16.15 0.64
N ALA A 961 -31.77 -15.70 -0.62
CA ALA A 961 -32.80 -14.86 -1.22
C ALA A 961 -32.83 -15.00 -2.75
N ARG A 962 -33.98 -14.70 -3.36
CA ARG A 962 -34.09 -14.51 -4.80
C ARG A 962 -33.64 -13.09 -5.13
N CYS A 963 -32.58 -12.96 -5.92
CA CYS A 963 -31.98 -11.67 -6.25
C CYS A 963 -32.32 -11.28 -7.68
N ILE A 964 -32.80 -10.06 -7.87
CA ILE A 964 -33.20 -9.52 -9.18
C ILE A 964 -32.50 -8.17 -9.38
N SER A 965 -31.77 -7.98 -10.47
CA SER A 965 -31.28 -6.67 -10.90
C SER A 965 -31.89 -6.29 -12.25
N LEU A 966 -32.01 -5.00 -12.51
CA LEU A 966 -32.55 -4.50 -13.77
C LEU A 966 -31.80 -3.27 -14.27
N ASP A 967 -31.84 -3.07 -15.58
CA ASP A 967 -31.46 -1.80 -16.20
C ASP A 967 -32.63 -0.81 -16.01
N ILE A 968 -32.44 0.19 -15.15
CA ILE A 968 -33.44 1.24 -14.88
C ILE A 968 -33.77 1.97 -16.20
N PRO A 969 -35.03 2.33 -16.48
CA PRO A 969 -35.40 3.02 -17.72
C PRO A 969 -34.44 4.16 -18.12
N GLY A 970 -34.00 4.10 -19.37
CA GLY A 970 -32.99 4.99 -19.96
C GLY A 970 -31.53 4.56 -19.75
N HIS A 971 -31.28 3.40 -19.16
CA HIS A 971 -29.93 2.84 -18.99
C HIS A 971 -29.77 1.47 -19.66
N GLY A 972 -28.51 1.08 -19.84
CA GLY A 972 -28.10 -0.22 -20.37
C GLY A 972 -28.84 -0.59 -21.65
N ARG A 973 -29.50 -1.75 -21.63
CA ARG A 973 -30.25 -2.32 -22.76
C ARG A 973 -31.75 -2.16 -22.64
N THR A 974 -32.25 -1.42 -21.66
CA THR A 974 -33.70 -1.16 -21.51
C THR A 974 -34.17 -0.19 -22.59
N LYS A 975 -35.13 -0.62 -23.42
CA LYS A 975 -35.67 0.18 -24.52
C LYS A 975 -37.03 0.77 -24.16
N ILE A 976 -37.14 2.09 -24.20
CA ILE A 976 -38.40 2.81 -24.02
C ILE A 976 -39.15 2.82 -25.36
N ARG A 977 -40.38 2.32 -25.39
CA ARG A 977 -41.21 2.29 -26.60
C ARG A 977 -42.11 3.52 -26.63
N ASN A 978 -42.06 4.27 -27.72
CA ASN A 978 -43.06 5.29 -28.02
C ASN A 978 -44.20 4.63 -28.79
N HIS A 979 -45.41 4.62 -28.24
CA HIS A 979 -46.59 4.29 -29.03
C HIS A 979 -46.84 5.44 -30.01
N GLY A 980 -46.70 5.16 -31.31
CA GLY A 980 -46.97 6.12 -32.37
C GLY A 980 -48.46 6.46 -32.44
N THR A 981 -48.86 7.57 -31.83
CA THR A 981 -50.09 8.32 -32.10
C THR A 981 -49.83 9.80 -31.80
N GLU A 982 -50.23 10.66 -32.72
CA GLU A 982 -49.65 12.00 -33.00
C GLU A 982 -49.83 13.13 -31.96
N GLU A 983 -50.30 12.93 -30.73
CA GLU A 983 -50.55 14.07 -29.82
C GLU A 983 -50.33 13.79 -28.32
N TRP A 984 -49.12 13.47 -27.83
CA TRP A 984 -48.83 13.55 -26.39
C TRP A 984 -47.42 14.05 -26.06
N GLN A 985 -47.34 14.81 -24.95
CA GLN A 985 -46.18 15.45 -24.33
C GLN A 985 -44.93 14.55 -24.26
N GLU A 986 -43.75 15.17 -24.42
CA GLU A 986 -42.44 14.52 -24.22
C GLU A 986 -42.44 13.65 -22.94
N CYS A 987 -42.27 12.33 -23.10
CA CYS A 987 -42.26 11.39 -21.99
C CYS A 987 -41.14 11.74 -20.99
N SER A 988 -41.50 12.34 -19.85
CA SER A 988 -40.56 12.76 -18.81
C SER A 988 -40.32 11.63 -17.80
N LEU A 989 -39.09 11.17 -17.66
CA LEU A 989 -38.68 10.16 -16.67
C LEU A 989 -38.53 10.78 -15.27
N SER A 990 -39.66 11.13 -14.63
CA SER A 990 -39.68 11.66 -13.26
C SER A 990 -39.56 10.55 -12.21
N MET A 991 -39.33 10.93 -10.94
CA MET A 991 -39.28 9.96 -9.83
C MET A 991 -40.59 9.17 -9.71
N GLU A 992 -41.73 9.84 -9.86
CA GLU A 992 -43.06 9.24 -9.77
C GLU A 992 -43.26 8.19 -10.87
N VAL A 993 -42.89 8.51 -12.12
CA VAL A 993 -43.00 7.59 -13.27
C VAL A 993 -42.14 6.33 -13.06
N ILE A 994 -40.89 6.49 -12.61
CA ILE A 994 -39.99 5.36 -12.36
C ILE A 994 -40.48 4.50 -11.19
N THR A 995 -41.06 5.10 -10.15
CA THR A 995 -41.58 4.37 -9.00
C THR A 995 -42.89 3.61 -9.31
N ASP A 996 -43.79 4.16 -10.14
CA ASP A 996 -44.96 3.42 -10.66
C ASP A 996 -44.51 2.22 -11.50
N PHE A 997 -43.53 2.44 -12.38
CA PHE A 997 -42.92 1.37 -13.17
C PHE A 997 -42.33 0.26 -12.27
N LEU A 998 -41.54 0.61 -11.25
CA LEU A 998 -40.97 -0.35 -10.30
C LEU A 998 -42.04 -1.08 -9.49
N HIS A 999 -43.11 -0.39 -9.08
CA HIS A 999 -44.24 -1.01 -8.39
C HIS A 999 -44.92 -2.07 -9.26
N LYS A 1000 -45.11 -1.80 -10.56
CA LYS A 1000 -45.64 -2.78 -11.53
C LYS A 1000 -44.68 -3.93 -11.77
N LEU A 1001 -43.38 -3.66 -11.90
CA LEU A 1001 -42.34 -4.69 -12.00
C LEU A 1001 -42.38 -5.62 -10.79
N ILE A 1002 -42.41 -5.07 -9.56
CA ILE A 1002 -42.48 -5.84 -8.32
C ILE A 1002 -43.71 -6.76 -8.34
N CYS A 1003 -44.89 -6.21 -8.65
CA CYS A 1003 -46.12 -6.99 -8.75
C CYS A 1003 -46.06 -8.11 -9.80
N HIS A 1004 -45.27 -7.94 -10.87
CA HIS A 1004 -45.09 -8.94 -11.91
C HIS A 1004 -44.14 -10.07 -11.48
N VAL A 1005 -43.06 -9.76 -10.76
CA VAL A 1005 -42.02 -10.73 -10.41
C VAL A 1005 -42.31 -11.48 -9.10
N THR A 1006 -43.09 -10.90 -8.19
CA THR A 1006 -43.47 -11.53 -6.92
C THR A 1006 -44.76 -10.97 -6.32
N PRO A 1007 -45.61 -11.81 -5.69
CA PRO A 1007 -46.75 -11.34 -4.92
C PRO A 1007 -46.35 -10.75 -3.54
N HIS A 1008 -45.18 -11.14 -3.02
CA HIS A 1008 -44.68 -10.77 -1.70
C HIS A 1008 -44.11 -9.34 -1.65
N LYS A 1009 -43.77 -8.87 -0.44
CA LYS A 1009 -42.96 -7.66 -0.28
C LYS A 1009 -41.52 -7.93 -0.71
N VAL A 1010 -40.79 -6.88 -1.02
CA VAL A 1010 -39.39 -6.95 -1.46
C VAL A 1010 -38.49 -6.07 -0.61
N THR A 1011 -37.22 -6.47 -0.51
CA THR A 1011 -36.15 -5.59 -0.01
C THR A 1011 -35.46 -4.90 -1.17
N LEU A 1012 -35.38 -3.57 -1.15
CA LEU A 1012 -34.75 -2.78 -2.21
C LEU A 1012 -33.30 -2.46 -1.86
N VAL A 1013 -32.37 -2.75 -2.75
CA VAL A 1013 -30.95 -2.38 -2.61
C VAL A 1013 -30.62 -1.37 -3.69
N GLY A 1014 -30.36 -0.12 -3.31
CA GLY A 1014 -30.12 0.96 -4.27
C GLY A 1014 -28.79 1.63 -4.07
N TYR A 1015 -28.12 1.98 -5.18
CA TYR A 1015 -26.91 2.80 -5.18
C TYR A 1015 -27.14 4.18 -5.81
N SER A 1016 -26.71 5.25 -5.15
CA SER A 1016 -26.76 6.63 -5.63
C SER A 1016 -28.15 7.03 -6.16
N MET A 1017 -28.36 7.15 -7.49
CA MET A 1017 -29.69 7.35 -8.08
C MET A 1017 -30.69 6.24 -7.70
N GLY A 1018 -30.30 4.97 -7.82
CA GLY A 1018 -31.10 3.82 -7.40
C GLY A 1018 -31.40 3.83 -5.90
N ALA A 1019 -30.48 4.36 -5.08
CA ALA A 1019 -30.70 4.54 -3.65
C ALA A 1019 -31.81 5.55 -3.35
N ARG A 1020 -31.88 6.65 -4.12
CA ARG A 1020 -32.98 7.64 -4.01
C ARG A 1020 -34.32 7.05 -4.40
N ILE A 1021 -34.34 6.25 -5.47
CA ILE A 1021 -35.54 5.54 -5.94
C ILE A 1021 -36.00 4.53 -4.88
N GLY A 1022 -35.07 3.73 -4.35
CA GLY A 1022 -35.34 2.76 -3.29
C GLY A 1022 -35.88 3.41 -2.02
N LEU A 1023 -35.29 4.54 -1.60
CA LEU A 1023 -35.77 5.31 -0.46
C LEU A 1023 -37.17 5.89 -0.69
N TYR A 1024 -37.45 6.41 -1.88
CA TYR A 1024 -38.80 6.88 -2.23
C TYR A 1024 -39.83 5.74 -2.19
N MET A 1025 -39.48 4.58 -2.74
CA MET A 1025 -40.32 3.37 -2.68
C MET A 1025 -40.59 2.91 -1.25
N ALA A 1026 -39.57 2.92 -0.38
CA ALA A 1026 -39.73 2.54 1.03
C ALA A 1026 -40.72 3.46 1.77
N VAL A 1027 -40.63 4.76 1.52
CA VAL A 1027 -41.48 5.77 2.17
C VAL A 1027 -42.91 5.79 1.62
N LYS A 1028 -43.09 5.70 0.29
CA LYS A 1028 -44.39 5.90 -0.36
C LYS A 1028 -45.14 4.60 -0.70
N PHE A 1029 -44.45 3.46 -0.75
CA PHE A 1029 -44.98 2.15 -1.14
C PHE A 1029 -44.72 1.06 -0.09
N ALA A 1030 -44.89 1.38 1.20
CA ALA A 1030 -44.69 0.46 2.34
C ALA A 1030 -45.53 -0.84 2.29
N SER A 1031 -46.58 -0.89 1.44
CA SER A 1031 -47.36 -2.10 1.17
C SER A 1031 -46.59 -3.14 0.35
N LYS A 1032 -45.57 -2.73 -0.41
CA LYS A 1032 -44.75 -3.60 -1.29
C LYS A 1032 -43.28 -3.65 -0.93
N VAL A 1033 -42.79 -2.75 -0.08
CA VAL A 1033 -41.42 -2.74 0.41
C VAL A 1033 -41.41 -3.20 1.87
N GLU A 1034 -40.53 -4.13 2.23
CA GLU A 1034 -40.32 -4.58 3.61
C GLU A 1034 -39.01 -4.06 4.22
N GLY A 1035 -38.05 -3.64 3.39
CA GLY A 1035 -36.78 -3.05 3.82
C GLY A 1035 -36.09 -2.33 2.67
N ALA A 1036 -35.23 -1.37 2.99
CA ALA A 1036 -34.41 -0.68 1.98
C ALA A 1036 -32.96 -0.48 2.42
N ILE A 1037 -32.04 -0.79 1.51
CA ILE A 1037 -30.59 -0.60 1.67
C ILE A 1037 -30.18 0.53 0.72
N VAL A 1038 -29.74 1.64 1.31
CA VAL A 1038 -29.48 2.92 0.65
C VAL A 1038 -27.97 3.15 0.63
N ILE A 1039 -27.32 2.83 -0.48
CA ILE A 1039 -25.87 3.00 -0.66
C ILE A 1039 -25.59 4.36 -1.29
N SER A 1040 -24.91 5.23 -0.54
CA SER A 1040 -24.54 6.59 -0.98
C SER A 1040 -25.72 7.39 -1.55
N GLY A 1041 -26.90 7.24 -0.93
CA GLY A 1041 -28.15 7.88 -1.34
C GLY A 1041 -28.44 9.20 -0.64
N SER A 1042 -29.56 9.83 -0.99
CA SER A 1042 -30.04 11.06 -0.33
C SER A 1042 -31.56 11.20 -0.44
N PRO A 1043 -32.24 11.80 0.55
CA PRO A 1043 -33.70 12.03 0.49
C PRO A 1043 -34.09 13.23 -0.40
N GLY A 1044 -33.13 13.96 -0.96
CA GLY A 1044 -33.37 15.14 -1.80
C GLY A 1044 -32.76 16.41 -1.21
N LEU A 1045 -32.94 17.55 -1.88
CA LEU A 1045 -32.51 18.86 -1.38
C LEU A 1045 -33.63 19.48 -0.52
N LYS A 1046 -33.27 20.11 0.62
CA LYS A 1046 -34.24 20.76 1.54
C LYS A 1046 -34.81 22.06 0.96
N ASP A 1047 -33.97 22.91 0.36
CA ASP A 1047 -34.35 24.25 -0.07
C ASP A 1047 -34.56 24.40 -1.60
N GLU A 1048 -35.48 25.27 -1.99
CA GLU A 1048 -35.84 25.48 -3.40
C GLU A 1048 -34.75 26.19 -4.21
N ALA A 1049 -33.89 26.98 -3.57
CA ALA A 1049 -32.79 27.66 -4.25
C ALA A 1049 -31.75 26.65 -4.75
N SER A 1050 -31.30 25.74 -3.87
CA SER A 1050 -30.42 24.62 -4.21
C SER A 1050 -31.04 23.71 -5.27
N LYS A 1051 -32.34 23.43 -5.19
CA LYS A 1051 -33.05 22.67 -6.24
C LYS A 1051 -33.02 23.37 -7.58
N LYS A 1052 -33.25 24.69 -7.63
CA LYS A 1052 -33.20 25.48 -8.87
C LYS A 1052 -31.79 25.50 -9.48
N ILE A 1053 -30.75 25.66 -8.65
CA ILE A 1053 -29.34 25.59 -9.09
C ILE A 1053 -29.04 24.20 -9.65
N ARG A 1054 -29.42 23.15 -8.91
CA ARG A 1054 -29.12 21.77 -9.30
C ARG A 1054 -29.82 21.35 -10.59
N ARG A 1055 -31.08 21.76 -10.80
CA ARG A 1055 -31.80 21.58 -12.07
C ARG A 1055 -31.02 22.15 -13.24
N LYS A 1056 -30.56 23.40 -13.14
CA LYS A 1056 -29.78 24.05 -14.20
C LYS A 1056 -28.46 23.31 -14.49
N ILE A 1057 -27.77 22.83 -13.46
CA ILE A 1057 -26.52 22.08 -13.61
C ILE A 1057 -26.78 20.76 -14.35
N ASP A 1058 -27.77 19.98 -13.90
CA ASP A 1058 -28.08 18.68 -14.52
C ASP A 1058 -28.62 18.85 -15.95
N ASP A 1059 -29.43 19.88 -16.24
CA ASP A 1059 -29.88 20.17 -17.62
C ASP A 1059 -28.74 20.65 -18.53
N SER A 1060 -27.77 21.37 -17.99
CA SER A 1060 -26.54 21.70 -18.72
C SER A 1060 -25.75 20.44 -19.06
N ARG A 1061 -25.65 19.50 -18.12
CA ARG A 1061 -24.99 18.21 -18.32
C ARG A 1061 -25.72 17.34 -19.35
N THR A 1062 -27.04 17.30 -19.31
CA THR A 1062 -27.90 16.67 -20.34
C THR A 1062 -27.63 17.24 -21.72
N ARG A 1063 -27.60 18.58 -21.86
CA ARG A 1063 -27.27 19.22 -23.14
C ARG A 1063 -25.86 18.89 -23.62
N SER A 1064 -24.89 18.84 -22.70
CA SER A 1064 -23.52 18.42 -23.02
C SER A 1064 -23.44 16.95 -23.44
N LEU A 1065 -24.18 16.05 -22.80
CA LEU A 1065 -24.22 14.63 -23.15
C LEU A 1065 -24.75 14.43 -24.58
N ILE A 1066 -25.84 15.14 -24.92
CA ILE A 1066 -26.42 15.08 -26.27
C ILE A 1066 -25.51 15.75 -27.30
N GLY A 1067 -24.94 16.92 -26.98
CA GLY A 1067 -24.16 17.72 -27.93
C GLY A 1067 -22.73 17.20 -28.18
N ASN A 1068 -22.07 16.67 -27.16
CA ASN A 1068 -20.66 16.26 -27.23
C ASN A 1068 -20.48 14.73 -27.26
N GLY A 1069 -21.54 13.96 -27.06
CA GLY A 1069 -21.51 12.49 -27.03
C GLY A 1069 -21.12 11.90 -25.67
N LEU A 1070 -21.30 10.57 -25.55
CA LEU A 1070 -21.13 9.84 -24.29
C LEU A 1070 -19.67 9.81 -23.80
N GLN A 1071 -18.69 9.65 -24.68
CA GLN A 1071 -17.29 9.52 -24.26
C GLN A 1071 -16.78 10.80 -23.57
N LEU A 1072 -16.93 11.96 -24.21
CA LEU A 1072 -16.59 13.26 -23.62
C LEU A 1072 -17.38 13.53 -22.33
N PHE A 1073 -18.62 13.05 -22.25
CA PHE A 1073 -19.39 13.15 -21.02
C PHE A 1073 -18.80 12.29 -19.90
N LEU A 1074 -18.41 11.04 -20.16
CA LEU A 1074 -17.79 10.14 -19.19
C LEU A 1074 -16.48 10.72 -18.65
N ASP A 1075 -15.62 11.23 -19.53
CA ASP A 1075 -14.34 11.84 -19.15
C ASP A 1075 -14.55 13.01 -18.18
N ASN A 1076 -15.49 13.91 -18.50
CA ASN A 1076 -15.84 15.05 -17.65
C ASN A 1076 -16.58 14.64 -16.37
N TRP A 1077 -17.43 13.62 -16.44
CA TRP A 1077 -18.21 13.13 -15.30
C TRP A 1077 -17.30 12.53 -14.24
N TYR A 1078 -16.38 11.65 -14.65
CA TYR A 1078 -15.46 10.96 -13.75
C TYR A 1078 -14.26 11.80 -13.32
N ALA A 1079 -14.00 12.95 -13.95
CA ALA A 1079 -13.01 13.93 -13.47
C ALA A 1079 -13.43 14.66 -12.19
N GLY A 1080 -14.71 14.58 -11.78
CA GLY A 1080 -15.19 15.24 -10.56
C GLY A 1080 -14.67 14.62 -9.26
N GLU A 1081 -14.60 15.42 -8.19
CA GLU A 1081 -14.08 15.04 -6.86
C GLU A 1081 -14.82 13.84 -6.21
N LEU A 1082 -16.08 13.60 -6.59
CA LEU A 1082 -16.87 12.47 -6.08
C LEU A 1082 -16.25 11.11 -6.42
N TRP A 1083 -15.44 11.05 -7.49
CA TRP A 1083 -14.91 9.81 -8.05
C TRP A 1083 -13.44 9.58 -7.71
N ASP A 1084 -12.82 10.40 -6.86
CA ASP A 1084 -11.39 10.32 -6.53
C ASP A 1084 -10.98 8.90 -6.13
N SER A 1085 -11.69 8.30 -5.17
CA SER A 1085 -11.40 6.92 -4.71
C SER A 1085 -11.68 5.87 -5.79
N LEU A 1086 -12.71 6.07 -6.63
CA LEU A 1086 -13.04 5.11 -7.68
C LEU A 1086 -12.04 5.17 -8.85
N ARG A 1087 -11.47 6.34 -9.16
CA ARG A 1087 -10.42 6.49 -10.20
C ARG A 1087 -9.14 5.73 -9.83
N ASP A 1088 -8.91 5.58 -8.54
CA ASP A 1088 -7.76 4.87 -7.97
C ASP A 1088 -7.95 3.35 -8.00
N HIS A 1089 -9.18 2.89 -8.25
CA HIS A 1089 -9.51 1.47 -8.28
C HIS A 1089 -8.95 0.79 -9.55
N PRO A 1090 -8.31 -0.39 -9.47
CA PRO A 1090 -7.64 -1.02 -10.60
C PRO A 1090 -8.60 -1.45 -11.73
N ARG A 1091 -9.88 -1.64 -11.39
CA ARG A 1091 -10.93 -1.94 -12.39
C ARG A 1091 -11.61 -0.68 -12.96
N PHE A 1092 -11.15 0.53 -12.61
CA PHE A 1092 -11.79 1.78 -13.04
C PHE A 1092 -12.00 1.87 -14.55
N LYS A 1093 -10.97 1.55 -15.35
CA LYS A 1093 -11.08 1.55 -16.82
C LYS A 1093 -12.13 0.57 -17.32
N SER A 1094 -12.10 -0.66 -16.84
CA SER A 1094 -13.11 -1.69 -17.19
C SER A 1094 -14.53 -1.22 -16.85
N ILE A 1095 -14.71 -0.60 -15.68
CA ILE A 1095 -15.98 -0.01 -15.26
C ILE A 1095 -16.40 1.07 -16.26
N VAL A 1096 -15.55 2.06 -16.57
CA VAL A 1096 -15.86 3.15 -17.51
C VAL A 1096 -16.14 2.62 -18.93
N THR A 1097 -15.38 1.63 -19.40
CA THR A 1097 -15.61 0.95 -20.69
C THR A 1097 -16.96 0.23 -20.72
N SER A 1098 -17.41 -0.34 -19.60
CA SER A 1098 -18.78 -0.87 -19.49
C SER A 1098 -19.82 0.24 -19.61
N ARG A 1099 -19.57 1.41 -18.98
CA ARG A 1099 -20.47 2.59 -19.09
C ARG A 1099 -20.59 3.12 -20.52
N SER A 1100 -19.54 3.01 -21.34
CA SER A 1100 -19.59 3.47 -22.73
C SER A 1100 -20.47 2.62 -23.65
N GLN A 1101 -20.98 1.47 -23.18
CA GLN A 1101 -21.86 0.57 -23.95
C GLN A 1101 -23.35 0.94 -23.88
N HIS A 1102 -23.70 2.16 -23.46
CA HIS A 1102 -25.10 2.60 -23.46
C HIS A 1102 -25.58 2.88 -24.89
N ASP A 1103 -26.59 2.12 -25.34
CA ASP A 1103 -27.07 2.18 -26.72
C ASP A 1103 -27.92 3.45 -27.03
N ASP A 1104 -28.70 3.93 -26.05
CA ASP A 1104 -29.63 5.05 -26.23
C ASP A 1104 -29.25 6.26 -25.37
N ILE A 1105 -28.38 7.11 -25.94
CA ILE A 1105 -27.91 8.35 -25.32
C ILE A 1105 -29.07 9.33 -25.04
N SER A 1106 -30.11 9.33 -25.89
CA SER A 1106 -31.26 10.23 -25.73
C SER A 1106 -32.06 9.87 -24.48
N SER A 1107 -32.36 8.57 -24.30
CA SER A 1107 -33.05 8.09 -23.10
C SER A 1107 -32.19 8.24 -21.85
N LEU A 1108 -30.87 8.03 -21.92
CA LEU A 1108 -29.95 8.29 -20.81
C LEU A 1108 -29.95 9.77 -20.39
N ALA A 1109 -29.96 10.68 -21.36
CA ALA A 1109 -30.02 12.12 -21.13
C ALA A 1109 -31.36 12.55 -20.50
N LYS A 1110 -32.48 11.93 -20.90
CA LYS A 1110 -33.80 12.09 -20.27
C LYS A 1110 -33.79 11.63 -18.82
N SER A 1111 -33.16 10.50 -18.51
CA SER A 1111 -33.03 10.01 -17.13
C SER A 1111 -32.20 10.97 -16.27
N LEU A 1112 -31.09 11.52 -16.79
CA LEU A 1112 -30.27 12.50 -16.06
C LEU A 1112 -31.05 13.76 -15.67
N SER A 1113 -31.81 14.33 -16.61
CA SER A 1113 -32.59 15.54 -16.36
C SER A 1113 -33.83 15.25 -15.52
N GLY A 1114 -34.60 14.23 -15.87
CA GLY A 1114 -35.87 13.87 -15.23
C GLY A 1114 -35.71 13.40 -13.79
N LEU A 1115 -34.66 12.61 -13.51
CA LEU A 1115 -34.33 12.12 -12.17
C LEU A 1115 -33.35 13.03 -11.43
N SER A 1116 -33.14 14.28 -11.89
CA SER A 1116 -32.34 15.27 -11.18
C SER A 1116 -32.84 15.43 -9.75
N ILE A 1117 -31.92 15.43 -8.78
CA ILE A 1117 -32.25 15.69 -7.37
C ILE A 1117 -32.84 17.11 -7.17
N GLY A 1118 -32.66 18.02 -8.13
CA GLY A 1118 -33.32 19.33 -8.13
C GLY A 1118 -34.80 19.31 -8.55
N ARG A 1119 -35.27 18.21 -9.18
CA ARG A 1119 -36.69 17.98 -9.51
C ARG A 1119 -37.38 17.02 -8.54
N GLN A 1120 -36.60 16.21 -7.82
CA GLN A 1120 -37.12 15.29 -6.80
C GLN A 1120 -37.76 16.06 -5.63
N GLN A 1121 -38.92 15.58 -5.18
CA GLN A 1121 -39.54 16.02 -3.93
C GLN A 1121 -38.65 15.67 -2.73
N SER A 1122 -38.54 16.62 -1.80
CA SER A 1122 -37.73 16.43 -0.59
C SER A 1122 -38.39 15.43 0.35
N LEU A 1123 -37.72 14.30 0.63
CA LEU A 1123 -38.22 13.27 1.55
C LEU A 1123 -37.79 13.50 3.00
N TRP A 1124 -37.02 14.56 3.31
CA TRP A 1124 -36.51 14.81 4.66
C TRP A 1124 -37.60 14.81 5.74
N GLY A 1125 -38.75 15.44 5.45
CA GLY A 1125 -39.89 15.43 6.38
C GLY A 1125 -40.63 14.09 6.45
N ASP A 1126 -40.58 13.31 5.36
CA ASP A 1126 -41.22 11.99 5.32
C ASP A 1126 -40.41 10.93 6.11
N LEU A 1127 -39.09 11.11 6.25
CA LEU A 1127 -38.22 10.17 6.98
C LEU A 1127 -38.67 9.97 8.42
N MET A 1128 -39.15 11.02 9.10
CA MET A 1128 -39.64 10.93 10.48
C MET A 1128 -40.80 9.94 10.66
N SER A 1129 -41.55 9.68 9.60
CA SER A 1129 -42.71 8.79 9.57
C SER A 1129 -42.45 7.43 8.92
N CYS A 1130 -41.20 7.15 8.52
CA CYS A 1130 -40.85 5.91 7.83
C CYS A 1130 -40.82 4.74 8.81
N THR A 1131 -41.73 3.77 8.63
CA THR A 1131 -41.80 2.56 9.45
C THR A 1131 -41.05 1.37 8.84
N ILE A 1132 -40.53 1.51 7.62
CA ILE A 1132 -39.77 0.49 6.92
C ILE A 1132 -38.31 0.52 7.39
N PRO A 1133 -37.72 -0.62 7.82
CA PRO A 1133 -36.30 -0.71 8.15
C PRO A 1133 -35.40 -0.18 7.03
N ILE A 1134 -34.41 0.64 7.38
CA ILE A 1134 -33.47 1.25 6.43
C ILE A 1134 -32.04 1.02 6.90
N LEU A 1135 -31.22 0.44 6.03
CA LEU A 1135 -29.77 0.37 6.18
C LEU A 1135 -29.11 1.40 5.25
N ILE A 1136 -28.36 2.34 5.81
CA ILE A 1136 -27.62 3.35 5.07
C ILE A 1136 -26.15 2.92 5.01
N ILE A 1137 -25.60 2.77 3.80
CA ILE A 1137 -24.19 2.43 3.60
C ILE A 1137 -23.49 3.61 2.92
N VAL A 1138 -22.34 4.04 3.43
CA VAL A 1138 -21.54 5.11 2.83
C VAL A 1138 -20.05 4.83 2.95
N GLY A 1139 -19.25 5.27 1.99
CA GLY A 1139 -17.79 5.14 2.05
C GLY A 1139 -17.16 6.17 2.98
N GLU A 1140 -16.14 5.77 3.74
CA GLU A 1140 -15.39 6.63 4.66
C GLU A 1140 -14.82 7.87 3.97
N LYS A 1141 -14.39 7.74 2.71
CA LYS A 1141 -13.80 8.83 1.91
C LYS A 1141 -14.84 9.78 1.30
N ASP A 1142 -16.13 9.43 1.31
CA ASP A 1142 -17.21 10.29 0.81
C ASP A 1142 -17.71 11.25 1.90
N THR A 1143 -16.95 12.32 2.12
CA THR A 1143 -17.23 13.30 3.18
C THR A 1143 -18.63 13.92 3.07
N LYS A 1144 -19.11 14.15 1.84
CA LYS A 1144 -20.42 14.75 1.57
C LYS A 1144 -21.55 13.81 1.93
N PHE A 1145 -21.54 12.58 1.42
CA PHE A 1145 -22.62 11.63 1.70
C PHE A 1145 -22.54 11.07 3.11
N ARG A 1146 -21.35 11.04 3.73
CA ARG A 1146 -21.22 10.71 5.16
C ARG A 1146 -22.01 11.68 6.03
N ARG A 1147 -21.93 12.98 5.73
CA ARG A 1147 -22.76 13.99 6.43
C ARG A 1147 -24.25 13.77 6.18
N ILE A 1148 -24.65 13.54 4.91
CA ILE A 1148 -26.06 13.29 4.56
C ILE A 1148 -26.59 12.03 5.26
N ALA A 1149 -25.82 10.95 5.30
CA ALA A 1149 -26.18 9.70 5.95
C ALA A 1149 -26.42 9.88 7.45
N ARG A 1150 -25.55 10.63 8.14
CA ARG A 1150 -25.73 10.98 9.57
C ARG A 1150 -27.00 11.81 9.79
N GLU A 1151 -27.24 12.80 8.94
CA GLU A 1151 -28.48 13.59 8.99
C GLU A 1151 -29.73 12.72 8.74
N MET A 1152 -29.69 11.78 7.79
CA MET A 1152 -30.80 10.87 7.54
C MET A 1152 -31.10 9.98 8.74
N LEU A 1153 -30.08 9.41 9.38
CA LEU A 1153 -30.25 8.55 10.56
C LEU A 1153 -30.89 9.31 11.72
N LEU A 1154 -30.50 10.58 11.93
CA LEU A 1154 -31.09 11.44 12.96
C LEU A 1154 -32.58 11.71 12.72
N GLU A 1155 -32.97 11.97 11.48
CA GLU A 1155 -34.37 12.24 11.13
C GLU A 1155 -35.23 10.98 11.25
N LEU A 1156 -34.69 9.80 10.89
CA LEU A 1156 -35.34 8.49 11.07
C LEU A 1156 -35.56 8.14 12.55
N GLY A 1157 -34.62 8.47 13.44
CA GLY A 1157 -34.70 8.18 14.88
C GLY A 1157 -35.51 9.19 15.72
N SER A 1158 -36.06 10.24 15.11
CA SER A 1158 -36.73 11.32 15.84
C SER A 1158 -38.14 10.97 16.35
N SER A 1159 -38.74 9.86 15.89
CA SER A 1159 -40.10 9.43 16.23
C SER A 1159 -40.18 8.36 17.35
N THR A 1160 -39.05 7.78 17.79
CA THR A 1160 -39.00 6.66 18.75
C THR A 1160 -38.54 7.04 20.16
N LYS A 1161 -39.01 8.18 20.71
CA LYS A 1161 -38.84 8.52 22.13
C LYS A 1161 -40.00 8.01 23.00
N SER A 1162 -40.26 6.69 22.96
CA SER A 1162 -41.04 5.99 23.99
C SER A 1162 -40.10 5.16 24.86
N GLU A 1163 -40.37 5.05 26.16
CA GLU A 1163 -39.48 4.53 27.22
C GLU A 1163 -39.09 3.03 27.13
N ASP A 1164 -39.39 2.34 26.03
CA ASP A 1164 -38.96 0.97 25.77
C ASP A 1164 -37.74 0.96 24.82
N ASN A 1165 -36.57 0.64 25.38
CA ASN A 1165 -35.25 0.68 24.75
C ASN A 1165 -35.04 -0.32 23.57
N GLU A 1166 -36.05 -1.10 23.17
CA GLU A 1166 -35.89 -2.15 22.13
C GLU A 1166 -36.21 -1.67 20.69
N MET A 1167 -36.93 -0.55 20.51
CA MET A 1167 -37.37 -0.10 19.17
C MET A 1167 -36.36 0.78 18.41
N ASN A 1168 -35.21 1.10 19.00
CA ASN A 1168 -34.16 1.94 18.41
C ASN A 1168 -33.25 1.22 17.39
N ASP A 1169 -33.47 -0.07 17.10
CA ASP A 1169 -32.54 -0.90 16.31
C ASP A 1169 -32.97 -1.14 14.83
N ILE A 1170 -34.09 -0.52 14.39
CA ILE A 1170 -34.68 -0.74 13.05
C ILE A 1170 -33.94 -0.01 11.90
N HIS A 1171 -33.20 1.05 12.19
CA HIS A 1171 -32.44 1.84 11.21
C HIS A 1171 -30.96 1.83 11.55
N GLN A 1172 -30.11 1.59 10.56
CA GLN A 1172 -28.67 1.44 10.75
C GLN A 1172 -27.90 2.28 9.74
N MET A 1173 -26.74 2.78 10.16
CA MET A 1173 -25.77 3.43 9.28
C MET A 1173 -24.42 2.74 9.42
N VAL A 1174 -23.82 2.41 8.28
CA VAL A 1174 -22.49 1.79 8.22
C VAL A 1174 -21.57 2.62 7.34
N GLU A 1175 -20.41 2.98 7.90
CA GLU A 1175 -19.32 3.60 7.17
C GLU A 1175 -18.33 2.50 6.73
N VAL A 1176 -18.12 2.36 5.42
CA VAL A 1176 -17.21 1.35 4.85
C VAL A 1176 -15.80 1.95 4.71
N PRO A 1177 -14.79 1.41 5.41
CA PRO A 1177 -13.44 1.94 5.39
C PRO A 1177 -12.81 1.92 3.99
N GLY A 1178 -11.99 2.93 3.69
CA GLY A 1178 -11.18 2.97 2.47
C GLY A 1178 -11.94 3.16 1.15
N SER A 1179 -13.28 3.23 1.17
CA SER A 1179 -14.13 3.41 -0.02
C SER A 1179 -14.65 4.84 -0.17
N GLY A 1180 -14.89 5.26 -1.42
CA GLY A 1180 -15.55 6.53 -1.77
C GLY A 1180 -17.04 6.37 -2.05
N HIS A 1181 -17.54 7.10 -3.05
CA HIS A 1181 -18.96 7.12 -3.37
C HIS A 1181 -19.48 5.74 -3.83
N ALA A 1182 -18.71 5.00 -4.62
CA ALA A 1182 -19.13 3.77 -5.28
C ALA A 1182 -18.81 2.51 -4.45
N VAL A 1183 -19.22 2.49 -3.18
CA VAL A 1183 -18.86 1.47 -2.18
C VAL A 1183 -19.05 0.04 -2.67
N HIS A 1184 -20.19 -0.27 -3.32
CA HIS A 1184 -20.49 -1.60 -3.89
C HIS A 1184 -19.49 -2.09 -4.96
N LEU A 1185 -18.78 -1.19 -5.65
CA LEU A 1185 -17.74 -1.54 -6.63
C LEU A 1185 -16.35 -1.53 -6.00
N GLU A 1186 -16.11 -0.62 -5.04
CA GLU A 1186 -14.79 -0.43 -4.41
C GLU A 1186 -14.52 -1.44 -3.28
N ASN A 1187 -15.55 -1.89 -2.57
CA ASN A 1187 -15.46 -2.85 -1.47
C ASN A 1187 -16.73 -3.72 -1.35
N PRO A 1188 -16.98 -4.60 -2.34
CA PRO A 1188 -18.21 -5.41 -2.39
C PRO A 1188 -18.36 -6.35 -1.19
N LEU A 1189 -17.25 -6.87 -0.64
CA LEU A 1189 -17.29 -7.80 0.51
C LEU A 1189 -17.90 -7.17 1.76
N ALA A 1190 -17.55 -5.91 2.04
CA ALA A 1190 -18.16 -5.17 3.16
C ALA A 1190 -19.66 -4.98 2.93
N VAL A 1191 -20.07 -4.59 1.72
CA VAL A 1191 -21.49 -4.42 1.37
C VAL A 1191 -22.27 -5.73 1.51
N ILE A 1192 -21.72 -6.86 1.05
CA ILE A 1192 -22.34 -8.18 1.17
C ILE A 1192 -22.59 -8.54 2.64
N LYS A 1193 -21.61 -8.30 3.51
CA LYS A 1193 -21.73 -8.56 4.95
C LYS A 1193 -22.90 -7.78 5.54
N GLU A 1194 -22.95 -6.47 5.31
CA GLU A 1194 -24.01 -5.61 5.85
C GLU A 1194 -25.39 -5.97 5.31
N ILE A 1195 -25.50 -6.34 4.02
CA ILE A 1195 -26.76 -6.84 3.44
C ILE A 1195 -27.21 -8.11 4.16
N ARG A 1196 -26.34 -9.11 4.36
CA ARG A 1196 -26.70 -10.37 5.03
C ARG A 1196 -27.16 -10.13 6.47
N GLN A 1197 -26.46 -9.27 7.21
CA GLN A 1197 -26.81 -8.93 8.57
C GLN A 1197 -28.17 -8.22 8.66
N PHE A 1198 -28.44 -7.28 7.76
CA PHE A 1198 -29.72 -6.60 7.68
C PHE A 1198 -30.88 -7.55 7.36
N LEU A 1199 -30.69 -8.46 6.41
CA LEU A 1199 -31.70 -9.48 6.06
C LEU A 1199 -31.96 -10.47 7.20
N ALA A 1200 -30.96 -10.78 8.03
CA ALA A 1200 -31.16 -11.61 9.21
C ALA A 1200 -32.01 -10.89 10.27
N LYS A 1201 -31.84 -9.56 10.42
CA LYS A 1201 -32.60 -8.75 11.37
C LYS A 1201 -34.06 -8.55 10.97
N ILE A 1202 -34.38 -8.31 9.69
CA ILE A 1202 -35.78 -8.10 9.24
C ILE A 1202 -36.62 -9.39 9.31
N LYS A 1203 -35.98 -10.56 9.40
CA LYS A 1203 -36.67 -11.85 9.53
C LYS A 1203 -37.07 -12.20 10.97
N LEU A 1204 -36.48 -11.52 11.96
CA LEU A 1204 -36.82 -11.61 13.38
C LEU A 1204 -37.99 -10.66 13.67
#